data_AF-A0A158NDI2-F1
#
_entry.id   AF-A0A158NDI2-F1
#
_cell.length_a   1.000
_cell.length_b   1.000
_cell.length_c   1.000
_cell.angle_alpha   90.00
_cell.angle_beta   90.00
_cell.angle_gamma   90.00
#
_symmetry.space_group_name_H-M   'P 1'
#
loop_
_entity.id
_entity.type
_entity.pdbx_description
1 polymer ?
#
loop_
_entity_poly.entity_id
_entity_poly.type
_entity_poly.pdbx_seq_one_letter_code
_entity_poly.pdbx_strand_id
1 'polypeptide(L)'
;MNETIYFVRREDRSSTSKRKVWFISKKDLRFNSIAEVRGGSFHGHNQLHTLLLNDNHIRRLPAGAFEGAPNLRILYLYKNRIEHIAPGAFAGLPRLEQLYLHHNHLREIRPGTFNNLPVLERLFLHSNKLHRLPANAFVNVGPMTRLRLDSNALICDCNLVWLVERLQDKPTEMAAICQSPHEMKGRSLTTMLPEDFHCTKPRIIEGPEDTVVRFGDTITLTCRVTGDPTPKIKWMKNTRYSWEADDDEEKYVVIREDGEKYVIREDGTLVISGTTEQDGGMYECVASSDMGSAKSRKARAVITAASQLILAERPESQNVTAGTNVTFSCRALGNPRPDTHWFRDGRSILFNDRISLENDGTLLRILAVKETDAGKYECYLRSTDHTVHLFANLNVVDLTAPRLLFRPQDIEVELNAIVEVPCRAEGIPKPMIQWKKDGSALEGNRVKITRGGSLLIFNVTPQDSGRYECSAINDYGRATGDALVRVRQPGATDTLVIRAFQSATEEIDRAINKTLSSLFNSDGSSKHVDPFRLTRFPNAIDRAAARPAELFERTLINIRRMVDTGSKANVTGEFRYEEILTAEQVKEIERLSGCTGHRRRQNCTNRCFHHKYRAIDGSCNNLRHPTWGSSHTGFRRVLQPIYENGFSMPVGWEKGRRYYGYPKPAARLVSTTLISTHAITSDDQISHMVMQWGQFLDHDLDHALPSVSSESWDGIDCKKSCDNAAPCFPMEVPPGDPRISNRRCIDFIRSSAVCGSGATSILWGDLMPREQLNQLTSYLDASQVYGYDDKLARDLRDFTTDRGLLREGPTLPGHKPLLPYASGQFVDCRRNPLESSINCFVAGDIRANEQVGLLAMHTLWLREHNRIARALREMNPHWNGEKLYQEARRIVGAEMQHITYRHWLPRIFGSTIEDSMLGSYRGYDPNVDASISNVFATAALRFGHSLIQPRLERLNASFQPIPQGLLNLRDAFFAPWRLVEEGGVDPLIRGMYATAAKLKLPEQNLNVELTEQLFRTAHAVALDLAAMNIQRGRDHGLPGYVEWRDYCNMSRVETFEHLINDISSARVRQKLRELYGHPSNIDVWVGGILEDQLPGMKVGPLFKCLLLEQFRRTRDGDRFWYENPSIFRAEQLVQIQQVSLARILCDNGDNITRVQPNVFLLPESRNDLVNCDEIPYVDLNAWSDCCENCEDRDNTISRVRREAEKYFAPSRDYVKDTDSLSREEKIEYLQRMFDESHRETKRLQQQSDNLSRRMKELELFLKDIKNTIEK
;
A
#
# COMPACT_ATOMS: atom_id res chain seq x y z
N MET A 1 1.31 -18.87 -14.90
CA MET A 1 0.30 -19.82 -15.42
C MET A 1 -1.03 -19.53 -14.75
N ASN A 2 -2.15 -19.62 -15.47
CA ASN A 2 -3.49 -19.37 -14.94
C ASN A 2 -3.87 -20.45 -13.92
N GLU A 3 -3.88 -20.12 -12.63
CA GLU A 3 -4.39 -21.03 -11.59
C GLU A 3 -5.91 -21.19 -11.74
N THR A 4 -6.31 -22.30 -12.34
CA THR A 4 -7.69 -22.79 -12.32
C THR A 4 -7.80 -23.77 -11.16
N ILE A 5 -8.70 -23.50 -10.22
CA ILE A 5 -8.98 -24.40 -9.09
C ILE A 5 -9.61 -25.69 -9.64
N TYR A 6 -8.87 -26.81 -9.65
CA TYR A 6 -9.41 -28.15 -9.86
C TYR A 6 -9.49 -28.89 -8.53
N PHE A 7 -10.69 -29.34 -8.15
CA PHE A 7 -10.87 -30.36 -7.11
C PHE A 7 -11.15 -31.69 -7.81
N VAL A 8 -10.17 -32.59 -7.84
CA VAL A 8 -10.35 -33.95 -8.37
C VAL A 8 -11.00 -34.81 -7.28
N ARG A 9 -12.17 -35.40 -7.58
CA ARG A 9 -12.72 -36.51 -6.80
C ARG A 9 -11.91 -37.77 -7.10
N ARG A 10 -11.20 -38.30 -6.09
CA ARG A 10 -10.78 -39.70 -6.10
C ARG A 10 -12.02 -40.55 -5.82
N GLU A 11 -12.53 -41.24 -6.84
CA GLU A 11 -13.34 -42.44 -6.63
C GLU A 11 -12.41 -43.52 -6.11
N ASP A 12 -12.67 -44.03 -4.91
CA ASP A 12 -12.11 -45.30 -4.50
C ASP A 12 -13.19 -46.14 -3.79
N ARG A 13 -13.30 -47.38 -4.26
CA ARG A 13 -14.26 -48.38 -3.82
C ARG A 13 -13.75 -49.05 -2.53
N SER A 14 -14.68 -49.27 -1.62
CA SER A 14 -14.64 -50.25 -0.52
C SER A 14 -13.96 -49.88 0.82
N SER A 15 -14.54 -50.50 1.85
CA SER A 15 -14.22 -50.55 3.27
C SER A 15 -14.78 -49.44 4.16
N THR A 16 -15.56 -49.94 5.11
CA THR A 16 -16.33 -49.31 6.17
C THR A 16 -15.41 -48.66 7.21
N SER A 17 -15.42 -47.33 7.28
CA SER A 17 -14.97 -46.57 8.46
C SER A 17 -15.72 -45.24 8.51
N LYS A 18 -16.21 -44.89 9.70
CA LYS A 18 -17.04 -43.71 9.98
C LYS A 18 -16.36 -42.43 9.47
N ARG A 19 -16.89 -41.83 8.40
CA ARG A 19 -16.48 -40.50 7.90
C ARG A 19 -16.86 -39.42 8.93
N LYS A 20 -15.87 -38.88 9.65
CA LYS A 20 -15.97 -37.53 10.23
C LYS A 20 -15.63 -36.52 9.13
N VAL A 21 -16.66 -35.81 8.66
CA VAL A 21 -16.54 -34.67 7.76
C VAL A 21 -16.11 -33.45 8.60
N TRP A 22 -15.04 -32.76 8.20
CA TRP A 22 -14.44 -31.63 8.91
C TRP A 22 -15.32 -30.38 8.85
N PHE A 23 -15.36 -29.61 9.94
CA PHE A 23 -16.22 -28.44 10.12
C PHE A 23 -15.39 -27.15 10.00
N ILE A 24 -15.52 -26.39 8.91
CA ILE A 24 -14.82 -25.10 8.71
C ILE A 24 -15.84 -23.96 8.85
N SER A 25 -15.66 -23.09 9.85
CA SER A 25 -16.52 -21.91 10.07
C SER A 25 -16.01 -20.63 9.41
N LYS A 26 -14.75 -20.58 8.98
CA LYS A 26 -14.17 -19.41 8.33
C LYS A 26 -13.10 -19.82 7.30
N LYS A 27 -13.08 -19.17 6.14
CA LYS A 27 -12.16 -19.46 5.01
C LYS A 27 -11.53 -18.17 4.49
N ASP A 28 -10.21 -18.09 4.48
CA ASP A 28 -9.45 -16.92 4.01
C ASP A 28 -8.72 -17.24 2.71
N LEU A 29 -8.99 -16.45 1.67
CA LEU A 29 -8.47 -16.60 0.31
C LEU A 29 -7.87 -15.28 -0.20
N ARG A 30 -7.51 -14.33 0.67
CA ARG A 30 -6.93 -13.04 0.28
C ARG A 30 -5.51 -13.16 -0.26
N PHE A 31 -5.08 -12.23 -1.12
CA PHE A 31 -3.70 -12.14 -1.65
C PHE A 31 -3.25 -13.34 -2.50
N ASN A 32 -4.19 -14.10 -3.07
CA ASN A 32 -3.91 -15.29 -3.87
C ASN A 32 -4.02 -15.02 -5.39
N SER A 33 -4.06 -13.75 -5.81
CA SER A 33 -4.21 -13.36 -7.23
C SER A 33 -5.43 -13.98 -7.94
N ILE A 34 -6.47 -14.39 -7.20
CA ILE A 34 -7.64 -15.08 -7.74
C ILE A 34 -8.35 -14.19 -8.75
N ALA A 35 -8.46 -14.62 -10.00
CA ALA A 35 -9.06 -13.83 -11.07
C ALA A 35 -10.55 -14.16 -11.33
N GLU A 36 -11.02 -15.33 -10.89
CA GLU A 36 -12.38 -15.83 -11.14
C GLU A 36 -12.90 -16.66 -9.97
N VAL A 37 -14.19 -16.52 -9.66
CA VAL A 37 -14.95 -17.39 -8.74
C VAL A 37 -16.04 -18.08 -9.57
N ARG A 38 -15.99 -19.40 -9.68
CA ARG A 38 -16.94 -20.18 -10.49
C ARG A 38 -18.12 -20.68 -9.67
N GLY A 39 -19.29 -20.78 -10.29
CA GLY A 39 -20.48 -21.39 -9.66
C GLY A 39 -20.16 -22.78 -9.09
N GLY A 40 -20.65 -23.08 -7.88
CA GLY A 40 -20.40 -24.34 -7.19
C GLY A 40 -19.02 -24.49 -6.51
N SER A 41 -18.16 -23.46 -6.53
CA SER A 41 -16.84 -23.48 -5.86
C SER A 41 -16.91 -23.66 -4.34
N PHE A 42 -18.09 -23.54 -3.75
CA PHE A 42 -18.34 -23.68 -2.30
C PHE A 42 -19.38 -24.78 -1.98
N HIS A 43 -19.63 -25.71 -2.91
CA HIS A 43 -20.55 -26.82 -2.68
C HIS A 43 -20.10 -27.68 -1.48
N GLY A 44 -21.01 -27.92 -0.53
CA GLY A 44 -20.75 -28.72 0.67
C GLY A 44 -20.08 -27.96 1.81
N HIS A 45 -19.98 -26.63 1.75
CA HIS A 45 -19.45 -25.77 2.81
C HIS A 45 -20.57 -25.21 3.71
N ASN A 46 -21.48 -26.08 4.13
CA ASN A 46 -22.68 -25.74 4.90
C ASN A 46 -22.39 -25.14 6.28
N GLN A 47 -21.14 -25.15 6.76
CA GLN A 47 -20.76 -24.66 8.09
C GLN A 47 -19.96 -23.35 8.01
N LEU A 48 -19.72 -22.83 6.81
CA LEU A 48 -18.91 -21.62 6.59
C LEU A 48 -19.69 -20.37 7.00
N HIS A 49 -19.16 -19.61 7.97
CA HIS A 49 -19.72 -18.37 8.51
C HIS A 49 -18.96 -17.12 8.04
N THR A 50 -17.69 -17.21 7.68
CA THR A 50 -16.92 -16.05 7.19
C THR A 50 -16.04 -16.43 6.00
N LEU A 51 -16.07 -15.64 4.92
CA LEU A 51 -15.29 -15.85 3.72
C LEU A 51 -14.54 -14.56 3.35
N LEU A 52 -13.22 -14.66 3.17
CA LEU A 52 -12.37 -13.54 2.78
C LEU A 52 -11.80 -13.77 1.38
N LEU A 53 -12.24 -12.97 0.42
CA LEU A 53 -11.82 -12.99 -0.98
C LEU A 53 -11.24 -11.64 -1.42
N ASN A 54 -11.11 -10.66 -0.51
CA ASN A 54 -10.52 -9.37 -0.81
C ASN A 54 -9.03 -9.45 -1.18
N ASP A 55 -8.49 -8.38 -1.78
CA ASP A 55 -7.10 -8.32 -2.23
C ASP A 55 -6.72 -9.42 -3.23
N ASN A 56 -7.59 -9.65 -4.22
CA ASN A 56 -7.36 -10.57 -5.33
C ASN A 56 -7.52 -9.83 -6.68
N HIS A 57 -7.77 -10.56 -7.77
CA HIS A 57 -7.92 -10.02 -9.12
C HIS A 57 -9.29 -10.33 -9.72
N ILE A 58 -10.29 -10.61 -8.88
CA ILE A 58 -11.62 -11.03 -9.31
C ILE A 58 -12.26 -9.90 -10.11
N ARG A 59 -12.67 -10.19 -11.35
CA ARG A 59 -13.29 -9.19 -12.25
C ARG A 59 -14.81 -9.27 -12.31
N ARG A 60 -15.38 -10.44 -12.06
CA ARG A 60 -16.82 -10.70 -12.21
C ARG A 60 -17.29 -11.72 -11.19
N LEU A 61 -18.52 -11.57 -10.73
CA LEU A 61 -19.22 -12.55 -9.89
C LEU A 61 -20.43 -13.11 -10.65
N PRO A 62 -20.44 -14.40 -11.02
CA PRO A 62 -21.57 -15.03 -11.69
C PRO A 62 -22.74 -15.28 -10.72
N ALA A 63 -23.93 -15.59 -11.26
CA ALA A 63 -25.07 -16.04 -10.46
C ALA A 63 -24.71 -17.32 -9.68
N GLY A 64 -25.13 -17.43 -8.42
CA GLY A 64 -24.81 -18.59 -7.57
C GLY A 64 -23.32 -18.74 -7.23
N ALA A 65 -22.52 -17.68 -7.30
CA ALA A 65 -21.07 -17.73 -7.01
C ALA A 65 -20.73 -18.33 -5.63
N PHE A 66 -21.65 -18.21 -4.67
CA PHE A 66 -21.49 -18.69 -3.28
C PHE A 66 -22.46 -19.82 -2.92
N GLU A 67 -23.05 -20.47 -3.92
CA GLU A 67 -23.94 -21.59 -3.72
C GLU A 67 -23.22 -22.75 -2.99
N GLY A 68 -23.87 -23.29 -1.95
CA GLY A 68 -23.28 -24.31 -1.07
C GLY A 68 -22.72 -23.80 0.26
N ALA A 69 -22.80 -22.50 0.54
CA ALA A 69 -22.43 -21.89 1.83
C ALA A 69 -23.61 -21.18 2.55
N PRO A 70 -24.73 -21.86 2.84
CA PRO A 70 -25.96 -21.24 3.37
C PRO A 70 -25.83 -20.57 4.75
N ASN A 71 -24.77 -20.89 5.50
CA ASN A 71 -24.52 -20.35 6.84
C ASN A 71 -23.56 -19.15 6.86
N LEU A 72 -23.20 -18.62 5.70
CA LEU A 72 -22.26 -17.51 5.59
C LEU A 72 -22.86 -16.23 6.19
N ARG A 73 -22.16 -15.66 7.19
CA ARG A 73 -22.52 -14.42 7.90
C ARG A 73 -21.72 -13.22 7.42
N ILE A 74 -20.46 -13.41 7.04
CA ILE A 74 -19.56 -12.31 6.66
C ILE A 74 -18.82 -12.66 5.36
N LEU A 75 -18.86 -11.74 4.39
CA LEU A 75 -18.19 -11.90 3.08
C LEU A 75 -17.36 -10.66 2.74
N TYR A 76 -16.05 -10.85 2.58
CA TYR A 76 -15.15 -9.79 2.15
C TYR A 76 -14.73 -9.97 0.69
N LEU A 77 -15.00 -8.97 -0.14
CA LEU A 77 -14.71 -8.94 -1.59
C LEU A 77 -14.03 -7.63 -2.02
N TYR A 78 -13.67 -6.76 -1.07
CA TYR A 78 -13.05 -5.46 -1.33
C TYR A 78 -11.65 -5.56 -1.95
N LYS A 79 -11.10 -4.47 -2.49
CA LYS A 79 -9.74 -4.47 -3.13
C LYS A 79 -9.57 -5.58 -4.17
N ASN A 80 -10.61 -5.86 -4.95
CA ASN A 80 -10.54 -6.69 -6.15
C ASN A 80 -10.60 -5.80 -7.39
N ARG A 81 -10.93 -6.38 -8.55
CA ARG A 81 -11.15 -5.67 -9.81
C ARG A 81 -12.58 -5.87 -10.30
N ILE A 82 -13.55 -6.04 -9.39
CA ILE A 82 -14.91 -6.45 -9.75
C ILE A 82 -15.58 -5.31 -10.50
N GLU A 83 -15.93 -5.56 -11.76
CA GLU A 83 -16.62 -4.61 -12.64
C GLU A 83 -18.13 -4.89 -12.69
N HIS A 84 -18.51 -6.18 -12.61
CA HIS A 84 -19.88 -6.64 -12.76
C HIS A 84 -20.24 -7.74 -11.74
N ILE A 85 -21.45 -7.63 -11.16
CA ILE A 85 -22.07 -8.66 -10.32
C ILE A 85 -23.37 -9.10 -10.99
N ALA A 86 -23.48 -10.38 -11.32
CA ALA A 86 -24.70 -10.91 -11.92
C ALA A 86 -25.88 -10.89 -10.91
N PRO A 87 -27.13 -10.67 -11.36
CA PRO A 87 -28.32 -10.90 -10.53
C PRO A 87 -28.29 -12.31 -9.92
N GLY A 88 -28.57 -12.43 -8.62
CA GLY A 88 -28.50 -13.71 -7.90
C GLY A 88 -27.09 -14.22 -7.58
N ALA A 89 -26.03 -13.41 -7.69
CA ALA A 89 -24.68 -13.81 -7.29
C ALA A 89 -24.58 -14.22 -5.80
N PHE A 90 -25.38 -13.57 -4.93
CA PHE A 90 -25.46 -13.85 -3.50
C PHE A 90 -26.68 -14.73 -3.13
N ALA A 91 -27.33 -15.34 -4.11
CA ALA A 91 -28.47 -16.23 -3.86
C ALA A 91 -28.07 -17.40 -2.97
N GLY A 92 -28.97 -17.79 -2.05
CA GLY A 92 -28.73 -18.91 -1.13
C GLY A 92 -27.90 -18.56 0.12
N LEU A 93 -27.72 -17.27 0.44
CA LEU A 93 -27.02 -16.80 1.65
C LEU A 93 -27.98 -16.14 2.68
N PRO A 94 -28.98 -16.87 3.24
CA PRO A 94 -30.02 -16.29 4.09
C PRO A 94 -29.51 -15.75 5.44
N ARG A 95 -28.28 -16.10 5.83
CA ARG A 95 -27.64 -15.68 7.10
C ARG A 95 -26.59 -14.58 6.93
N LEU A 96 -26.44 -14.00 5.74
CA LEU A 96 -25.40 -13.02 5.47
C LEU A 96 -25.72 -11.68 6.15
N GLU A 97 -24.90 -11.32 7.14
CA GLU A 97 -25.02 -10.10 7.96
C GLU A 97 -24.14 -8.97 7.43
N GLN A 98 -22.97 -9.29 6.86
CA GLN A 98 -21.96 -8.30 6.47
C GLN A 98 -21.35 -8.60 5.10
N LEU A 99 -21.40 -7.61 4.21
CA LEU A 99 -20.89 -7.70 2.85
C LEU A 99 -19.99 -6.50 2.52
N TYR A 100 -18.71 -6.78 2.22
CA TYR A 100 -17.71 -5.77 1.92
C TYR A 100 -17.30 -5.81 0.44
N LEU A 101 -17.71 -4.81 -0.34
CA LEU A 101 -17.48 -4.69 -1.79
C LEU A 101 -16.72 -3.40 -2.19
N HIS A 102 -16.30 -2.60 -1.22
CA HIS A 102 -15.59 -1.34 -1.43
C HIS A 102 -14.23 -1.51 -2.16
N HIS A 103 -13.66 -0.44 -2.72
CA HIS A 103 -12.41 -0.50 -3.51
C HIS A 103 -12.44 -1.54 -4.64
N ASN A 104 -13.48 -1.49 -5.46
CA ASN A 104 -13.62 -2.30 -6.68
C ASN A 104 -13.85 -1.36 -7.88
N HIS A 105 -14.35 -1.88 -9.01
CA HIS A 105 -14.60 -1.13 -10.24
C HIS A 105 -16.07 -1.19 -10.67
N LEU A 106 -16.99 -1.40 -9.72
CA LEU A 106 -18.42 -1.55 -10.00
C LEU A 106 -18.99 -0.25 -10.59
N ARG A 107 -19.64 -0.34 -11.75
CA ARG A 107 -20.26 0.81 -12.44
C ARG A 107 -21.78 0.89 -12.26
N GLU A 108 -22.41 -0.27 -12.11
CA GLU A 108 -23.86 -0.43 -11.96
C GLU A 108 -24.17 -1.59 -10.99
N ILE A 109 -25.34 -1.51 -10.35
CA ILE A 109 -25.98 -2.62 -9.64
C ILE A 109 -27.27 -2.95 -10.39
N ARG A 110 -27.41 -4.20 -10.85
CA ARG A 110 -28.57 -4.62 -11.62
C ARG A 110 -29.74 -5.00 -10.69
N PRO A 111 -30.99 -4.92 -11.16
CA PRO A 111 -32.14 -5.49 -10.46
C PRO A 111 -31.87 -6.97 -10.07
N GLY A 112 -32.21 -7.35 -8.85
CA GLY A 112 -31.97 -8.70 -8.34
C GLY A 112 -30.56 -9.02 -7.81
N THR A 113 -29.61 -8.08 -7.78
CA THR A 113 -28.24 -8.35 -7.31
C THR A 113 -28.17 -8.74 -5.83
N PHE A 114 -28.85 -8.02 -4.92
CA PHE A 114 -28.79 -8.25 -3.47
C PHE A 114 -30.07 -8.87 -2.90
N ASN A 115 -30.97 -9.38 -3.74
CA ASN A 115 -32.26 -9.92 -3.29
C ASN A 115 -32.09 -11.09 -2.31
N ASN A 116 -33.04 -11.22 -1.37
CA ASN A 116 -33.16 -12.31 -0.41
C ASN A 116 -31.96 -12.44 0.56
N LEU A 117 -31.51 -11.30 1.10
CA LEU A 117 -30.51 -11.23 2.17
C LEU A 117 -31.16 -10.65 3.45
N PRO A 118 -32.09 -11.38 4.10
CA PRO A 118 -33.03 -10.82 5.08
C PRO A 118 -32.40 -10.35 6.39
N VAL A 119 -31.16 -10.75 6.68
CA VAL A 119 -30.41 -10.35 7.89
C VAL A 119 -29.21 -9.45 7.60
N LEU A 120 -29.09 -8.93 6.37
CA LEU A 120 -27.97 -8.06 6.02
C LEU A 120 -28.03 -6.74 6.79
N GLU A 121 -27.04 -6.54 7.67
CA GLU A 121 -26.91 -5.34 8.50
C GLU A 121 -25.88 -4.37 7.92
N ARG A 122 -24.78 -4.88 7.34
CA ARG A 122 -23.64 -4.06 6.90
C ARG A 122 -23.35 -4.27 5.43
N LEU A 123 -23.44 -3.20 4.64
CA LEU A 123 -23.11 -3.21 3.21
C LEU A 123 -22.14 -2.08 2.89
N PHE A 124 -20.93 -2.43 2.46
CA PHE A 124 -19.87 -1.47 2.13
C PHE A 124 -19.61 -1.46 0.63
N LEU A 125 -20.02 -0.40 -0.05
CA LEU A 125 -19.92 -0.21 -1.50
C LEU A 125 -19.09 1.04 -1.88
N HIS A 126 -18.53 1.76 -0.91
CA HIS A 126 -17.72 2.96 -1.13
C HIS A 126 -16.48 2.72 -2.00
N SER A 127 -15.90 3.77 -2.58
CA SER A 127 -14.72 3.68 -3.46
C SER A 127 -14.94 2.72 -4.65
N ASN A 128 -16.07 2.87 -5.33
CA ASN A 128 -16.42 2.20 -6.59
C ASN A 128 -16.71 3.28 -7.66
N LYS A 129 -17.41 2.92 -8.75
CA LYS A 129 -17.80 3.82 -9.84
C LYS A 129 -19.32 3.84 -10.05
N LEU A 130 -20.08 3.64 -8.98
CA LEU A 130 -21.54 3.53 -9.04
C LEU A 130 -22.19 4.89 -9.26
N HIS A 131 -23.23 4.91 -10.09
CA HIS A 131 -24.03 6.11 -10.35
C HIS A 131 -25.43 6.04 -9.75
N ARG A 132 -26.09 4.87 -9.79
CA ARG A 132 -27.48 4.67 -9.31
C ARG A 132 -27.62 3.34 -8.58
N LEU A 133 -28.64 3.23 -7.73
CA LEU A 133 -29.00 2.03 -6.97
C LEU A 133 -30.52 1.77 -7.10
N PRO A 134 -30.97 0.86 -7.96
CA PRO A 134 -32.39 0.64 -8.17
C PRO A 134 -33.02 -0.13 -6.99
N ALA A 135 -34.22 0.28 -6.55
CA ALA A 135 -34.92 -0.31 -5.40
C ALA A 135 -35.12 -1.84 -5.53
N ASN A 136 -35.41 -2.30 -6.74
CA ASN A 136 -35.62 -3.71 -7.07
C ASN A 136 -34.32 -4.56 -7.06
N ALA A 137 -33.15 -3.98 -6.78
CA ALA A 137 -31.94 -4.73 -6.42
C ALA A 137 -31.90 -5.17 -4.95
N PHE A 138 -32.80 -4.65 -4.11
CA PHE A 138 -32.80 -4.82 -2.65
C PHE A 138 -34.12 -5.41 -2.11
N VAL A 139 -34.72 -6.35 -2.85
CA VAL A 139 -35.96 -7.02 -2.42
C VAL A 139 -35.65 -8.02 -1.30
N ASN A 140 -36.37 -7.93 -0.16
CA ASN A 140 -36.19 -8.79 1.01
C ASN A 140 -34.73 -8.75 1.56
N VAL A 141 -34.21 -7.54 1.72
CA VAL A 141 -32.89 -7.27 2.32
C VAL A 141 -33.07 -6.72 3.73
N GLY A 142 -32.26 -7.22 4.67
CA GLY A 142 -32.28 -6.89 6.09
C GLY A 142 -32.11 -5.40 6.42
N PRO A 143 -32.04 -5.03 7.71
CA PRO A 143 -32.19 -3.63 8.12
C PRO A 143 -31.14 -2.67 7.56
N MET A 144 -29.99 -3.17 7.05
CA MET A 144 -28.90 -2.35 6.50
C MET A 144 -28.50 -1.19 7.43
N THR A 145 -28.32 -1.47 8.72
CA THR A 145 -27.98 -0.51 9.77
C THR A 145 -26.68 0.27 9.51
N ARG A 146 -25.79 -0.26 8.65
CA ARG A 146 -24.62 0.47 8.15
C ARG A 146 -24.49 0.30 6.63
N LEU A 147 -24.60 1.40 5.90
CA LEU A 147 -24.44 1.45 4.44
C LEU A 147 -23.41 2.51 4.04
N ARG A 148 -22.31 2.11 3.42
CA ARG A 148 -21.26 3.04 2.95
C ARG A 148 -21.28 3.11 1.43
N LEU A 149 -21.59 4.29 0.88
CA LEU A 149 -21.69 4.57 -0.56
C LEU A 149 -20.84 5.76 -1.01
N ASP A 150 -20.13 6.42 -0.09
CA ASP A 150 -19.21 7.52 -0.36
C ASP A 150 -18.13 7.16 -1.39
N SER A 151 -17.47 8.16 -1.97
CA SER A 151 -16.45 7.95 -3.01
C SER A 151 -16.98 7.13 -4.21
N ASN A 152 -18.24 7.36 -4.59
CA ASN A 152 -18.88 6.93 -5.83
C ASN A 152 -19.39 8.16 -6.59
N ALA A 153 -19.83 7.99 -7.84
CA ALA A 153 -20.36 9.05 -8.70
C ALA A 153 -21.89 9.12 -8.64
N LEU A 154 -22.45 9.13 -7.42
CA LEU A 154 -23.90 9.00 -7.21
C LEU A 154 -24.68 10.14 -7.87
N ILE A 155 -25.65 9.77 -8.69
CA ILE A 155 -26.66 10.63 -9.28
C ILE A 155 -27.89 10.55 -8.37
N CYS A 156 -28.14 11.64 -7.64
CA CYS A 156 -29.27 11.80 -6.74
C CYS A 156 -30.51 12.21 -7.52
N ASP A 157 -31.06 11.25 -8.25
CA ASP A 157 -32.34 11.36 -8.96
C ASP A 157 -33.40 10.45 -8.31
N CYS A 158 -34.59 10.39 -8.90
CA CYS A 158 -35.73 9.65 -8.38
C CYS A 158 -35.47 8.16 -8.11
N ASN A 159 -34.43 7.57 -8.71
CA ASN A 159 -34.08 6.18 -8.44
C ASN A 159 -33.42 5.97 -7.06
N LEU A 160 -33.06 7.04 -6.34
CA LEU A 160 -32.50 6.97 -4.98
C LEU A 160 -33.49 7.37 -3.88
N VAL A 161 -34.70 7.84 -4.22
CA VAL A 161 -35.71 8.29 -3.25
C VAL A 161 -36.07 7.19 -2.25
N TRP A 162 -36.26 5.95 -2.71
CA TRP A 162 -36.55 4.79 -1.85
C TRP A 162 -35.53 4.61 -0.72
N LEU A 163 -34.27 5.00 -0.94
CA LEU A 163 -33.21 4.87 0.04
C LEU A 163 -33.33 5.96 1.11
N VAL A 164 -33.71 7.18 0.71
CA VAL A 164 -33.99 8.29 1.64
C VAL A 164 -35.21 8.00 2.49
N GLU A 165 -36.30 7.51 1.88
CA GLU A 165 -37.51 7.09 2.60
C GLU A 165 -37.20 6.00 3.63
N ARG A 166 -36.39 5.00 3.25
CA ARG A 166 -35.97 3.92 4.16
C ARG A 166 -35.16 4.42 5.37
N LEU A 167 -34.44 5.55 5.24
CA LEU A 167 -33.64 6.13 6.33
C LEU A 167 -34.49 6.92 7.33
N GLN A 168 -35.60 7.49 6.89
CA GLN A 168 -36.53 8.21 7.77
C GLN A 168 -37.15 7.25 8.80
N ASP A 169 -37.43 6.01 8.40
CA ASP A 169 -38.00 4.99 9.28
C ASP A 169 -36.99 4.38 10.27
N LYS A 170 -35.68 4.39 9.95
CA LYS A 170 -34.61 3.84 10.81
C LYS A 170 -33.28 4.61 10.60
N PRO A 171 -32.75 5.34 11.60
CA PRO A 171 -31.46 6.00 11.48
C PRO A 171 -30.34 4.95 11.35
N THR A 172 -29.66 4.96 10.21
CA THR A 172 -28.51 4.09 9.92
C THR A 172 -27.22 4.91 9.88
N GLU A 173 -26.08 4.28 10.17
CA GLU A 173 -24.78 4.91 9.97
C GLU A 173 -24.45 4.86 8.47
N MET A 174 -24.88 5.89 7.75
CA MET A 174 -24.73 5.99 6.30
C MET A 174 -23.76 7.11 5.91
N ALA A 175 -22.86 6.83 4.98
CA ALA A 175 -22.06 7.85 4.29
C ALA A 175 -22.34 7.74 2.79
N ALA A 176 -23.09 8.70 2.24
CA ALA A 176 -23.45 8.76 0.83
C ALA A 176 -23.60 10.23 0.42
N ILE A 177 -22.77 10.66 -0.53
CA ILE A 177 -22.69 12.06 -0.98
C ILE A 177 -23.07 12.11 -2.45
N CYS A 178 -23.99 13.01 -2.79
CA CYS A 178 -24.39 13.26 -4.17
C CYS A 178 -23.26 13.88 -4.99
N GLN A 179 -23.06 13.43 -6.22
CA GLN A 179 -22.12 14.02 -7.18
C GLN A 179 -22.82 14.74 -8.33
N SER A 180 -24.07 14.36 -8.60
CA SER A 180 -24.95 14.92 -9.62
C SER A 180 -26.41 14.79 -9.13
N PRO A 181 -27.36 15.63 -9.59
CA PRO A 181 -27.15 16.83 -10.41
C PRO A 181 -26.41 17.94 -9.64
N HIS A 182 -25.97 19.00 -10.34
CA HIS A 182 -25.06 20.01 -9.77
C HIS A 182 -25.63 20.66 -8.49
N GLU A 183 -26.94 20.86 -8.45
CA GLU A 183 -27.71 21.44 -7.34
C GLU A 183 -27.61 20.60 -6.05
N MET A 184 -27.33 19.30 -6.19
CA MET A 184 -27.23 18.36 -5.06
C MET A 184 -25.79 17.96 -4.75
N LYS A 185 -24.81 18.38 -5.57
CA LYS A 185 -23.43 17.96 -5.42
C LYS A 185 -22.86 18.33 -4.04
N GLY A 186 -22.32 17.34 -3.34
CA GLY A 186 -21.77 17.50 -1.99
C GLY A 186 -22.78 17.39 -0.85
N ARG A 187 -24.09 17.32 -1.12
CA ARG A 187 -25.11 17.06 -0.09
C ARG A 187 -25.08 15.59 0.34
N SER A 188 -25.31 15.36 1.64
CA SER A 188 -25.47 14.01 2.20
C SER A 188 -26.91 13.54 2.02
N LEU A 189 -27.09 12.30 1.55
CA LEU A 189 -28.42 11.68 1.46
C LEU A 189 -29.12 11.55 2.83
N THR A 190 -28.37 11.52 3.94
CA THR A 190 -28.95 11.48 5.30
C THR A 190 -29.66 12.77 5.71
N THR A 191 -29.41 13.87 5.01
CA THR A 191 -29.97 15.21 5.31
C THR A 191 -30.96 15.67 4.25
N MET A 192 -31.33 14.80 3.32
CA MET A 192 -32.24 15.10 2.20
C MET A 192 -33.62 14.51 2.48
N LEU A 193 -34.64 15.11 1.87
CA LEU A 193 -36.03 14.68 1.93
C LEU A 193 -36.48 14.14 0.56
N PRO A 194 -37.47 13.23 0.48
CA PRO A 194 -38.01 12.73 -0.79
C PRO A 194 -38.40 13.83 -1.78
N GLU A 195 -38.89 14.97 -1.28
CA GLU A 195 -39.30 16.11 -2.09
C GLU A 195 -38.13 16.83 -2.77
N ASP A 196 -36.90 16.72 -2.23
CA ASP A 196 -35.70 17.29 -2.84
C ASP A 196 -35.46 16.73 -4.26
N PHE A 197 -35.95 15.52 -4.57
CA PHE A 197 -35.66 14.80 -5.83
C PHE A 197 -36.56 15.15 -7.01
N HIS A 198 -37.58 15.99 -6.83
CA HIS A 198 -38.43 16.54 -7.91
C HIS A 198 -39.05 15.51 -8.89
N CYS A 199 -39.50 14.35 -8.40
CA CYS A 199 -40.04 13.28 -9.23
C CYS A 199 -41.37 13.61 -9.93
N THR A 200 -41.52 13.16 -11.18
CA THR A 200 -42.68 13.51 -12.04
C THR A 200 -43.36 12.27 -12.61
N LYS A 201 -44.70 12.27 -12.59
CA LYS A 201 -45.51 11.19 -13.17
C LYS A 201 -45.32 11.12 -14.69
N PRO A 202 -45.44 9.93 -15.31
CA PRO A 202 -45.36 9.80 -16.76
C PRO A 202 -46.39 10.68 -17.45
N ARG A 203 -45.94 11.43 -18.46
CA ARG A 203 -46.76 12.23 -19.35
C ARG A 203 -46.34 11.96 -20.78
N ILE A 204 -47.30 11.68 -21.64
CA ILE A 204 -47.05 11.50 -23.07
C ILE A 204 -46.98 12.89 -23.69
N ILE A 205 -45.80 13.24 -24.19
CA ILE A 205 -45.54 14.53 -24.85
C ILE A 205 -46.10 14.49 -26.27
N GLU A 206 -45.89 13.35 -26.94
CA GLU A 206 -46.26 13.16 -28.33
C GLU A 206 -46.82 11.74 -28.46
N GLY A 207 -48.11 11.65 -28.82
CA GLY A 207 -48.77 10.37 -29.07
C GLY A 207 -48.81 10.05 -30.56
N PRO A 208 -49.17 8.81 -30.93
CA PRO A 208 -49.19 8.40 -32.32
C PRO A 208 -50.24 9.15 -33.13
N GLU A 209 -49.99 9.27 -34.44
CA GLU A 209 -50.91 9.88 -35.39
C GLU A 209 -51.47 8.86 -36.39
N ASP A 210 -52.66 9.15 -36.92
CA ASP A 210 -53.26 8.37 -37.99
C ASP A 210 -52.32 8.41 -39.20
N THR A 211 -52.00 7.26 -39.77
CA THR A 211 -51.05 7.14 -40.88
C THR A 211 -51.64 6.33 -42.03
N VAL A 212 -51.31 6.74 -43.24
CA VAL A 212 -51.67 6.03 -44.48
C VAL A 212 -50.37 5.59 -45.15
N VAL A 213 -50.11 4.29 -45.20
CA VAL A 213 -48.84 3.70 -45.63
C VAL A 213 -49.08 2.84 -46.88
N ARG A 214 -48.11 2.58 -47.76
CA ARG A 214 -48.36 1.70 -48.92
C ARG A 214 -48.05 0.25 -48.61
N PHE A 215 -48.63 -0.67 -49.39
CA PHE A 215 -48.35 -2.09 -49.24
C PHE A 215 -46.84 -2.35 -49.33
N GLY A 216 -46.26 -2.99 -48.30
CA GLY A 216 -44.83 -3.30 -48.21
C GLY A 216 -43.95 -2.23 -47.54
N ASP A 217 -44.47 -1.02 -47.30
CA ASP A 217 -43.74 0.05 -46.62
C ASP A 217 -43.71 -0.17 -45.08
N THR A 218 -43.06 0.72 -44.34
CA THR A 218 -42.89 0.63 -42.88
C THR A 218 -43.81 1.65 -42.17
N ILE A 219 -44.61 1.19 -41.20
CA ILE A 219 -45.34 2.06 -40.28
C ILE A 219 -44.40 2.54 -39.18
N THR A 220 -44.42 3.84 -38.85
CA THR A 220 -43.73 4.43 -37.70
C THR A 220 -44.75 5.18 -36.85
N LEU A 221 -44.99 4.72 -35.63
CA LEU A 221 -45.93 5.31 -34.67
C LEU A 221 -45.15 5.87 -33.49
N THR A 222 -45.11 7.20 -33.38
CA THR A 222 -44.37 7.91 -32.33
C THR A 222 -45.08 7.78 -30.99
N CYS A 223 -44.30 7.56 -29.93
CA CYS A 223 -44.77 7.75 -28.57
C CYS A 223 -43.65 8.30 -27.71
N ARG A 224 -43.59 9.63 -27.62
CA ARG A 224 -42.59 10.32 -26.82
C ARG A 224 -43.14 10.61 -25.43
N VAL A 225 -42.42 10.21 -24.41
CA VAL A 225 -42.86 10.29 -23.01
C VAL A 225 -41.85 11.05 -22.17
N THR A 226 -42.34 11.86 -21.23
CA THR A 226 -41.58 12.44 -20.12
C THR A 226 -42.01 11.80 -18.81
N GLY A 227 -41.10 11.70 -17.86
CA GLY A 227 -41.36 11.29 -16.49
C GLY A 227 -40.04 10.99 -15.81
N ASP A 228 -39.99 11.19 -14.49
CA ASP A 228 -38.81 10.91 -13.68
C ASP A 228 -39.25 10.10 -12.45
N PRO A 229 -38.93 8.80 -12.36
CA PRO A 229 -38.03 8.01 -13.23
C PRO A 229 -38.54 7.79 -14.66
N THR A 230 -37.62 7.52 -15.59
CA THR A 230 -37.93 7.29 -17.03
C THR A 230 -39.03 6.22 -17.21
N PRO A 231 -40.19 6.57 -17.81
CA PRO A 231 -41.31 5.63 -17.95
C PRO A 231 -41.02 4.49 -18.93
N LYS A 232 -41.47 3.27 -18.59
CA LYS A 232 -41.49 2.12 -19.50
C LYS A 232 -42.71 2.19 -20.42
N ILE A 233 -42.47 1.99 -21.72
CA ILE A 233 -43.50 2.11 -22.77
C ILE A 233 -43.96 0.73 -23.23
N LYS A 234 -45.27 0.58 -23.44
CA LYS A 234 -45.91 -0.60 -24.03
C LYS A 234 -46.90 -0.17 -25.11
N TRP A 235 -46.96 -0.93 -26.20
CA TRP A 235 -47.91 -0.68 -27.29
C TRP A 235 -49.04 -1.70 -27.32
N MET A 236 -50.24 -1.19 -27.60
CA MET A 236 -51.50 -1.94 -27.63
C MET A 236 -52.13 -1.81 -29.01
N LYS A 237 -52.58 -2.92 -29.62
CA LYS A 237 -53.30 -2.95 -30.90
C LYS A 237 -54.70 -3.53 -30.75
N ASN A 238 -55.70 -2.88 -31.35
CA ASN A 238 -57.05 -3.45 -31.44
C ASN A 238 -57.12 -4.57 -32.50
N THR A 239 -57.73 -5.72 -32.15
CA THR A 239 -57.74 -6.95 -32.96
C THR A 239 -59.05 -7.27 -33.67
N ARG A 240 -60.04 -6.37 -33.69
CA ARG A 240 -61.28 -6.58 -34.47
C ARG A 240 -61.74 -5.31 -35.20
N TYR A 241 -61.98 -5.46 -36.51
CA TYR A 241 -62.78 -4.57 -37.33
C TYR A 241 -64.15 -5.24 -37.50
N SER A 242 -65.21 -4.69 -36.91
CA SER A 242 -66.59 -5.16 -37.09
C SER A 242 -67.53 -3.97 -36.91
N TRP A 243 -68.26 -3.64 -37.95
CA TRP A 243 -69.22 -2.54 -38.00
C TRP A 243 -70.59 -3.01 -37.50
N GLU A 244 -70.72 -3.51 -36.26
CA GLU A 244 -72.03 -3.77 -35.65
C GLU A 244 -71.87 -4.12 -34.15
N ALA A 245 -72.72 -3.48 -33.33
CA ALA A 245 -72.98 -3.63 -31.89
C ALA A 245 -72.13 -2.81 -30.89
N ASP A 246 -72.83 -1.90 -30.20
CA ASP A 246 -72.51 -1.31 -28.89
C ASP A 246 -72.33 -2.42 -27.84
N ASP A 247 -71.11 -2.62 -27.32
CA ASP A 247 -70.86 -3.02 -25.92
C ASP A 247 -69.37 -2.85 -25.55
N ASP A 248 -69.14 -2.51 -24.29
CA ASP A 248 -68.02 -1.74 -23.71
C ASP A 248 -66.66 -2.47 -23.55
N GLU A 249 -66.25 -3.38 -24.46
CA GLU A 249 -64.93 -4.05 -24.36
C GLU A 249 -64.16 -4.10 -25.70
N GLU A 250 -63.49 -3.00 -26.07
CA GLU A 250 -62.45 -3.03 -27.10
C GLU A 250 -61.27 -3.90 -26.62
N LYS A 251 -61.15 -5.12 -27.18
CA LYS A 251 -60.07 -6.06 -26.82
C LYS A 251 -58.74 -5.68 -27.47
N TYR A 252 -57.95 -4.87 -26.77
CA TYR A 252 -56.57 -4.56 -27.12
C TYR A 252 -55.62 -5.69 -26.74
N VAL A 253 -54.68 -6.00 -27.63
CA VAL A 253 -53.61 -6.97 -27.39
C VAL A 253 -52.28 -6.22 -27.28
N VAL A 254 -51.48 -6.58 -26.27
CA VAL A 254 -50.11 -6.06 -26.10
C VAL A 254 -49.25 -6.56 -27.26
N ILE A 255 -48.61 -5.64 -27.98
CA ILE A 255 -47.64 -5.98 -29.03
C ILE A 255 -46.38 -6.55 -28.34
N ARG A 256 -45.98 -7.75 -28.73
CA ARG A 256 -44.74 -8.39 -28.26
C ARG A 256 -43.66 -8.13 -29.31
N GLU A 257 -42.53 -7.56 -28.88
CA GLU A 257 -41.36 -7.36 -29.73
C GLU A 257 -40.78 -8.73 -30.16
N ASP A 258 -40.49 -8.87 -31.45
CA ASP A 258 -39.80 -10.03 -32.02
C ASP A 258 -38.41 -9.69 -32.56
N GLY A 259 -38.07 -8.39 -32.61
CA GLY A 259 -36.76 -7.88 -33.05
C GLY A 259 -36.60 -7.76 -34.57
N GLU A 260 -37.60 -8.15 -35.37
CA GLU A 260 -37.55 -8.10 -36.83
C GLU A 260 -38.74 -7.32 -37.41
N LYS A 261 -39.99 -7.73 -37.10
CA LYS A 261 -41.20 -7.09 -37.62
C LYS A 261 -41.69 -5.97 -36.70
N TYR A 262 -41.74 -6.20 -35.39
CA TYR A 262 -42.17 -5.22 -34.39
C TYR A 262 -40.96 -4.78 -33.54
N VAL A 263 -40.53 -3.53 -33.72
CA VAL A 263 -39.39 -2.95 -33.02
C VAL A 263 -39.83 -1.68 -32.30
N ILE A 264 -39.63 -1.62 -30.98
CA ILE A 264 -39.83 -0.38 -30.20
C ILE A 264 -38.46 0.28 -30.02
N ARG A 265 -38.31 1.51 -30.51
CA ARG A 265 -37.06 2.28 -30.41
C ARG A 265 -36.87 2.87 -29.00
N GLU A 266 -35.64 3.27 -28.69
CA GLU A 266 -35.29 3.88 -27.38
C GLU A 266 -36.12 5.13 -27.03
N ASP A 267 -36.63 5.85 -28.03
CA ASP A 267 -37.48 7.03 -27.85
C ASP A 267 -38.97 6.70 -27.63
N GLY A 268 -39.33 5.41 -27.63
CA GLY A 268 -40.70 4.91 -27.46
C GLY A 268 -41.48 4.66 -28.74
N THR A 269 -40.90 4.98 -29.91
CA THR A 269 -41.54 4.84 -31.21
C THR A 269 -41.64 3.37 -31.63
N LEU A 270 -42.85 2.94 -32.02
CA LEU A 270 -43.09 1.63 -32.61
C LEU A 270 -42.85 1.66 -34.12
N VAL A 271 -42.01 0.75 -34.61
CA VAL A 271 -41.72 0.56 -36.03
C VAL A 271 -42.21 -0.82 -36.45
N ILE A 272 -43.04 -0.87 -37.49
CA ILE A 272 -43.58 -2.10 -38.09
C ILE A 272 -43.09 -2.18 -39.53
N SER A 273 -42.18 -3.11 -39.82
CA SER A 273 -41.56 -3.26 -41.14
C SER A 273 -42.28 -4.31 -41.99
N GLY A 274 -42.33 -4.10 -43.31
CA GLY A 274 -42.95 -5.04 -44.26
C GLY A 274 -44.47 -5.14 -44.08
N THR A 275 -45.15 -3.99 -44.13
CA THR A 275 -46.56 -3.90 -43.75
C THR A 275 -47.49 -4.63 -44.72
N THR A 276 -48.40 -5.43 -44.15
CA THR A 276 -49.47 -6.13 -44.86
C THR A 276 -50.83 -5.54 -44.50
N GLU A 277 -51.89 -5.94 -45.19
CA GLU A 277 -53.25 -5.49 -44.87
C GLU A 277 -53.66 -5.78 -43.41
N GLN A 278 -53.08 -6.82 -42.78
CA GLN A 278 -53.34 -7.18 -41.38
C GLN A 278 -52.69 -6.22 -40.36
N ASP A 279 -51.73 -5.41 -40.81
CA ASP A 279 -51.06 -4.41 -39.98
C ASP A 279 -51.91 -3.12 -39.85
N GLY A 280 -53.01 -3.01 -40.62
CA GLY A 280 -54.03 -1.98 -40.40
C GLY A 280 -54.76 -2.15 -39.06
N GLY A 281 -55.10 -1.03 -38.42
CA GLY A 281 -55.81 -1.04 -37.13
C GLY A 281 -55.57 0.21 -36.28
N MET A 282 -56.12 0.20 -35.05
CA MET A 282 -55.94 1.26 -34.06
C MET A 282 -54.84 0.89 -33.06
N TYR A 283 -53.91 1.81 -32.82
CA TYR A 283 -52.76 1.65 -31.94
C TYR A 283 -52.77 2.65 -30.79
N GLU A 284 -52.45 2.21 -29.58
CA GLU A 284 -52.35 3.03 -28.36
C GLU A 284 -51.05 2.73 -27.62
N CYS A 285 -50.38 3.78 -27.14
CA CYS A 285 -49.17 3.69 -26.33
C CYS A 285 -49.51 3.89 -24.85
N VAL A 286 -48.89 3.09 -23.97
CA VAL A 286 -49.02 3.17 -22.51
C VAL A 286 -47.64 3.34 -21.87
N ALA A 287 -47.46 4.47 -21.18
CA ALA A 287 -46.26 4.79 -20.42
C ALA A 287 -46.48 4.51 -18.92
N SER A 288 -45.55 3.84 -18.26
CA SER A 288 -45.68 3.43 -16.85
C SER A 288 -44.38 3.62 -16.07
N SER A 289 -44.47 4.12 -14.84
CA SER A 289 -43.35 4.22 -13.89
C SER A 289 -43.87 3.99 -12.47
N ASP A 290 -42.97 3.97 -11.49
CA ASP A 290 -43.34 3.87 -10.08
C ASP A 290 -44.16 5.10 -9.61
N MET A 291 -44.13 6.20 -10.36
CA MET A 291 -44.91 7.41 -10.09
C MET A 291 -46.34 7.41 -10.70
N GLY A 292 -46.68 6.44 -11.56
CA GLY A 292 -48.00 6.34 -12.18
C GLY A 292 -47.96 5.85 -13.63
N SER A 293 -49.07 6.01 -14.36
CA SER A 293 -49.16 5.64 -15.78
C SER A 293 -49.94 6.68 -16.60
N ALA A 294 -49.63 6.77 -17.89
CA ALA A 294 -50.34 7.60 -18.86
C ALA A 294 -50.58 6.80 -20.15
N LYS A 295 -51.73 7.02 -20.79
CA LYS A 295 -52.10 6.43 -22.08
C LYS A 295 -52.17 7.49 -23.16
N SER A 296 -51.80 7.15 -24.39
CA SER A 296 -51.84 8.08 -25.52
C SER A 296 -53.24 8.15 -26.12
N ARG A 297 -53.44 9.06 -27.07
CA ARG A 297 -54.55 8.92 -28.01
C ARG A 297 -54.37 7.64 -28.85
N LYS A 298 -55.47 7.12 -29.38
CA LYS A 298 -55.48 6.02 -30.35
C LYS A 298 -55.21 6.57 -31.75
N ALA A 299 -54.45 5.84 -32.56
CA ALA A 299 -54.09 6.23 -33.93
C ALA A 299 -54.36 5.12 -34.94
N ARG A 300 -54.90 5.48 -36.10
CA ARG A 300 -55.32 4.56 -37.17
C ARG A 300 -54.27 4.41 -38.26
N ALA A 301 -53.87 3.18 -38.57
CA ALA A 301 -53.02 2.87 -39.74
C ALA A 301 -53.86 2.30 -40.91
N VAL A 302 -53.74 2.89 -42.10
CA VAL A 302 -54.46 2.51 -43.36
C VAL A 302 -53.46 2.22 -44.48
N ILE A 303 -53.67 1.18 -45.30
CA ILE A 303 -52.70 0.79 -46.36
C ILE A 303 -53.21 1.14 -47.79
N THR A 304 -52.44 1.82 -48.66
CA THR A 304 -52.82 2.33 -50.03
C THR A 304 -51.77 2.06 -51.15
N ALA A 305 -52.00 2.41 -52.44
CA ALA A 305 -51.05 2.18 -53.57
C ALA A 305 -50.92 3.39 -54.54
N ALA A 306 -49.72 3.77 -55.07
CA ALA A 306 -49.54 4.89 -56.07
C ALA A 306 -48.13 5.04 -56.79
N SER A 307 -47.99 5.96 -57.80
CA SER A 307 -46.86 6.22 -58.76
C SER A 307 -45.93 7.48 -58.47
N GLN A 308 -44.83 7.77 -59.26
CA GLN A 308 -43.63 8.58 -58.86
C GLN A 308 -42.81 9.40 -59.94
N LEU A 309 -42.05 10.45 -59.49
CA LEU A 309 -40.90 11.15 -60.12
C LEU A 309 -39.57 10.43 -59.76
N ILE A 310 -38.69 10.13 -60.72
CA ILE A 310 -37.54 9.22 -60.51
C ILE A 310 -36.20 9.92 -60.77
N LEU A 311 -35.34 9.95 -59.75
CA LEU A 311 -33.96 10.44 -59.85
C LEU A 311 -33.10 9.41 -60.59
N ALA A 312 -32.48 9.80 -61.71
CA ALA A 312 -31.67 8.91 -62.53
C ALA A 312 -30.18 8.94 -62.12
N GLU A 313 -29.62 10.11 -61.83
CA GLU A 313 -28.22 10.28 -61.42
C GLU A 313 -28.07 11.39 -60.39
N ARG A 314 -27.19 11.20 -59.39
CA ARG A 314 -26.92 12.14 -58.29
C ARG A 314 -25.43 12.49 -58.25
N PRO A 315 -25.06 13.71 -57.81
CA PRO A 315 -23.66 14.07 -57.67
C PRO A 315 -23.01 13.36 -56.47
N GLU A 316 -21.82 12.78 -56.66
CA GLU A 316 -21.05 12.07 -55.63
C GLU A 316 -19.89 12.93 -55.10
N SER A 317 -19.65 12.87 -53.79
CA SER A 317 -18.52 13.57 -53.15
C SER A 317 -17.19 12.94 -53.55
N GLN A 318 -16.16 13.75 -53.80
CA GLN A 318 -14.87 13.30 -54.32
C GLN A 318 -13.70 13.87 -53.50
N ASN A 319 -12.68 13.06 -53.26
CA ASN A 319 -11.41 13.46 -52.66
C ASN A 319 -10.31 13.34 -53.73
N VAL A 320 -9.68 14.45 -54.14
CA VAL A 320 -8.75 14.48 -55.28
C VAL A 320 -7.45 15.22 -54.93
N THR A 321 -6.38 15.02 -55.70
CA THR A 321 -5.14 15.80 -55.55
C THR A 321 -5.18 17.02 -56.47
N ALA A 322 -4.43 18.08 -56.11
CA ALA A 322 -4.37 19.29 -56.93
C ALA A 322 -3.86 18.98 -58.35
N GLY A 323 -4.52 19.52 -59.37
CA GLY A 323 -4.25 19.26 -60.80
C GLY A 323 -5.17 18.21 -61.44
N THR A 324 -5.98 17.50 -60.67
CA THR A 324 -6.93 16.49 -61.20
C THR A 324 -8.16 17.17 -61.83
N ASN A 325 -8.72 16.60 -62.90
CA ASN A 325 -9.99 17.07 -63.48
C ASN A 325 -11.17 16.36 -62.79
N VAL A 326 -12.19 17.11 -62.37
CA VAL A 326 -13.35 16.62 -61.62
C VAL A 326 -14.65 16.91 -62.35
N THR A 327 -15.63 16.02 -62.19
CA THR A 327 -16.95 16.14 -62.81
C THR A 327 -18.05 15.70 -61.83
N PHE A 328 -19.16 16.44 -61.78
CA PHE A 328 -20.36 16.10 -61.03
C PHE A 328 -21.56 15.94 -61.97
N SER A 329 -22.30 14.83 -61.88
CA SER A 329 -23.51 14.55 -62.70
C SER A 329 -24.80 14.66 -61.88
N CYS A 330 -25.86 15.19 -62.47
CA CYS A 330 -27.16 15.35 -61.84
C CYS A 330 -28.29 15.25 -62.89
N ARG A 331 -29.11 14.18 -62.83
CA ARG A 331 -30.14 13.86 -63.83
C ARG A 331 -31.41 13.28 -63.19
N ALA A 332 -32.58 13.72 -63.65
CA ALA A 332 -33.88 13.21 -63.20
C ALA A 332 -34.86 12.98 -64.37
N LEU A 333 -35.76 12.01 -64.19
CA LEU A 333 -36.84 11.66 -65.11
C LEU A 333 -38.18 12.05 -64.50
N GLY A 334 -38.87 12.98 -65.15
CA GLY A 334 -40.20 13.47 -64.77
C GLY A 334 -40.97 13.91 -66.00
N ASN A 335 -42.30 13.90 -65.92
CA ASN A 335 -43.16 14.37 -67.01
C ASN A 335 -44.07 15.49 -66.48
N PRO A 336 -43.77 16.78 -66.74
CA PRO A 336 -42.73 17.28 -67.66
C PRO A 336 -41.30 17.26 -67.08
N ARG A 337 -40.30 17.29 -67.97
CA ARG A 337 -38.86 17.18 -67.67
C ARG A 337 -38.38 18.33 -66.74
N PRO A 338 -37.55 18.06 -65.70
CA PRO A 338 -37.10 19.09 -64.76
C PRO A 338 -35.90 19.93 -65.25
N ASP A 339 -35.85 21.20 -64.83
CA ASP A 339 -34.75 22.16 -65.05
C ASP A 339 -33.61 21.98 -64.02
N THR A 340 -32.33 22.17 -64.42
CA THR A 340 -31.13 21.90 -63.58
C THR A 340 -30.22 23.13 -63.41
N HIS A 341 -29.79 23.44 -62.17
CA HIS A 341 -28.88 24.55 -61.84
C HIS A 341 -27.79 24.13 -60.82
N TRP A 342 -26.63 24.81 -60.80
CA TRP A 342 -25.51 24.48 -59.92
C TRP A 342 -24.99 25.65 -59.07
N PHE A 343 -24.65 25.36 -57.82
CA PHE A 343 -24.10 26.29 -56.84
C PHE A 343 -22.88 25.69 -56.14
N ARG A 344 -21.98 26.56 -55.64
CA ARG A 344 -20.86 26.18 -54.76
C ARG A 344 -20.94 26.98 -53.47
N ASP A 345 -21.01 26.28 -52.35
CA ASP A 345 -21.13 26.84 -50.99
C ASP A 345 -22.25 27.90 -50.89
N GLY A 346 -23.39 27.62 -51.52
CA GLY A 346 -24.57 28.48 -51.54
C GLY A 346 -24.47 29.71 -52.45
N ARG A 347 -23.41 29.85 -53.25
CA ARG A 347 -23.24 30.95 -54.23
C ARG A 347 -23.24 30.42 -55.66
N SER A 348 -23.72 31.24 -56.60
CA SER A 348 -23.70 30.92 -58.02
C SER A 348 -22.25 30.81 -58.51
N ILE A 349 -21.98 29.79 -59.33
CA ILE A 349 -20.62 29.53 -59.84
C ILE A 349 -20.37 30.45 -61.05
N LEU A 350 -19.23 31.14 -61.04
CA LEU A 350 -18.73 31.90 -62.20
C LEU A 350 -18.05 30.93 -63.17
N PHE A 351 -18.68 30.69 -64.32
CA PHE A 351 -18.18 29.77 -65.34
C PHE A 351 -17.10 30.42 -66.23
N ASN A 352 -16.08 29.65 -66.58
CA ASN A 352 -14.96 30.04 -67.44
C ASN A 352 -14.36 28.80 -68.12
N ASP A 353 -13.26 28.96 -68.85
CA ASP A 353 -12.60 27.86 -69.59
C ASP A 353 -12.16 26.68 -68.70
N ARG A 354 -12.07 26.87 -67.38
CA ARG A 354 -11.68 25.85 -66.40
C ARG A 354 -12.87 25.23 -65.66
N ILE A 355 -13.95 25.98 -65.42
CA ILE A 355 -15.18 25.49 -64.78
C ILE A 355 -16.35 25.73 -65.73
N SER A 356 -16.91 24.66 -66.29
CA SER A 356 -17.92 24.70 -67.34
C SER A 356 -19.08 23.75 -67.09
N LEU A 357 -20.24 24.04 -67.70
CA LEU A 357 -21.41 23.16 -67.74
C LEU A 357 -21.49 22.48 -69.10
N GLU A 358 -21.80 21.19 -69.09
CA GLU A 358 -22.00 20.35 -70.28
C GLU A 358 -23.36 19.60 -70.19
N ASN A 359 -23.86 19.07 -71.31
CA ASN A 359 -25.12 18.30 -71.40
C ASN A 359 -26.34 19.01 -70.79
N ASP A 360 -26.71 20.16 -71.34
CA ASP A 360 -27.86 20.97 -70.91
C ASP A 360 -27.89 21.29 -69.40
N GLY A 361 -26.71 21.48 -68.79
CA GLY A 361 -26.58 21.85 -67.38
C GLY A 361 -26.60 20.67 -66.39
N THR A 362 -26.72 19.43 -66.88
CA THR A 362 -26.74 18.23 -66.02
C THR A 362 -25.36 17.78 -65.53
N LEU A 363 -24.28 18.28 -66.13
CA LEU A 363 -22.91 17.88 -65.81
C LEU A 363 -22.02 19.11 -65.58
N LEU A 364 -21.46 19.23 -64.37
CA LEU A 364 -20.54 20.29 -63.98
C LEU A 364 -19.10 19.77 -64.02
N ARG A 365 -18.23 20.43 -64.79
CA ARG A 365 -16.84 20.01 -64.99
C ARG A 365 -15.86 21.07 -64.49
N ILE A 366 -14.82 20.62 -63.79
CA ILE A 366 -13.74 21.44 -63.23
C ILE A 366 -12.41 20.85 -63.69
N LEU A 367 -11.65 21.60 -64.48
CA LEU A 367 -10.33 21.18 -64.95
C LEU A 367 -9.22 21.68 -64.02
N ALA A 368 -8.17 20.87 -63.86
CA ALA A 368 -7.00 21.14 -63.04
C ALA A 368 -7.36 21.76 -61.68
N VAL A 369 -8.07 20.97 -60.85
CA VAL A 369 -8.59 21.38 -59.54
C VAL A 369 -7.47 21.96 -58.67
N LYS A 370 -7.71 23.14 -58.10
CA LYS A 370 -6.82 23.79 -57.13
C LYS A 370 -7.40 23.62 -55.73
N GLU A 371 -6.59 23.80 -54.69
CA GLU A 371 -7.09 23.75 -53.29
C GLU A 371 -8.28 24.68 -53.05
N THR A 372 -8.31 25.84 -53.72
CA THR A 372 -9.42 26.81 -53.62
C THR A 372 -10.73 26.36 -54.26
N ASP A 373 -10.74 25.24 -55.00
CA ASP A 373 -11.97 24.67 -55.56
C ASP A 373 -12.64 23.66 -54.63
N ALA A 374 -12.00 23.34 -53.49
CA ALA A 374 -12.60 22.54 -52.43
C ALA A 374 -13.83 23.26 -51.86
N GLY A 375 -14.89 22.51 -51.60
CA GLY A 375 -16.18 23.08 -51.17
C GLY A 375 -17.35 22.16 -51.47
N LYS A 376 -18.54 22.57 -51.03
CA LYS A 376 -19.80 21.84 -51.22
C LYS A 376 -20.51 22.32 -52.48
N TYR A 377 -20.65 21.43 -53.45
CA TYR A 377 -21.36 21.66 -54.70
C TYR A 377 -22.81 21.20 -54.58
N GLU A 378 -23.74 22.02 -55.03
CA GLU A 378 -25.18 21.80 -54.96
C GLU A 378 -25.77 21.79 -56.38
N CYS A 379 -26.52 20.73 -56.71
CA CYS A 379 -27.37 20.64 -57.88
C CYS A 379 -28.84 20.85 -57.48
N TYR A 380 -29.51 21.77 -58.16
CA TYR A 380 -30.90 22.15 -57.95
C TYR A 380 -31.76 21.76 -59.16
N LEU A 381 -32.73 20.84 -58.95
CA LEU A 381 -33.65 20.31 -59.96
C LEU A 381 -35.09 20.78 -59.71
N ARG A 382 -35.79 21.25 -60.75
CA ARG A 382 -37.17 21.77 -60.63
C ARG A 382 -38.10 21.22 -61.73
N SER A 383 -39.18 20.52 -61.35
CA SER A 383 -40.34 20.17 -62.21
C SER A 383 -41.60 20.91 -61.71
N THR A 384 -42.72 20.86 -62.43
CA THR A 384 -43.92 21.69 -62.18
C THR A 384 -44.39 21.70 -60.72
N ASP A 385 -44.31 20.56 -60.04
CA ASP A 385 -44.84 20.39 -58.67
C ASP A 385 -43.78 19.90 -57.66
N HIS A 386 -42.51 19.74 -58.09
CA HIS A 386 -41.46 19.13 -57.26
C HIS A 386 -40.13 19.87 -57.45
N THR A 387 -39.44 20.13 -56.33
CA THR A 387 -38.06 20.68 -56.31
C THR A 387 -37.15 19.73 -55.54
N VAL A 388 -35.94 19.48 -56.04
CA VAL A 388 -34.96 18.57 -55.43
C VAL A 388 -33.59 19.23 -55.39
N HIS A 389 -32.99 19.27 -54.20
CA HIS A 389 -31.63 19.75 -53.95
C HIS A 389 -30.72 18.56 -53.64
N LEU A 390 -29.59 18.44 -54.36
CA LEU A 390 -28.62 17.37 -54.20
C LEU A 390 -27.23 17.95 -53.97
N PHE A 391 -26.41 17.32 -53.14
CA PHE A 391 -25.13 17.89 -52.70
C PHE A 391 -23.97 16.90 -52.84
N ALA A 392 -22.78 17.41 -53.16
CA ALA A 392 -21.52 16.69 -53.16
C ALA A 392 -20.37 17.56 -52.66
N ASN A 393 -19.46 17.01 -51.85
CA ASN A 393 -18.28 17.71 -51.37
C ASN A 393 -17.06 17.38 -52.24
N LEU A 394 -16.26 18.39 -52.59
CA LEU A 394 -14.93 18.22 -53.17
C LEU A 394 -13.87 18.54 -52.11
N ASN A 395 -13.05 17.56 -51.74
CA ASN A 395 -11.88 17.80 -50.88
C ASN A 395 -10.59 17.58 -51.67
N VAL A 396 -9.59 18.44 -51.45
CA VAL A 396 -8.26 18.28 -52.04
C VAL A 396 -7.28 17.74 -50.98
N VAL A 397 -6.67 16.57 -51.19
CA VAL A 397 -5.90 15.82 -50.15
C VAL A 397 -4.50 15.42 -50.62
N ASP A 398 -3.52 15.37 -49.70
CA ASP A 398 -2.12 14.97 -49.94
C ASP A 398 -1.83 13.55 -49.37
N LEU A 399 -1.18 12.68 -50.14
CA LEU A 399 -1.10 11.22 -49.88
C LEU A 399 0.33 10.78 -49.52
N THR A 400 0.49 9.89 -48.52
CA THR A 400 1.82 9.56 -47.94
C THR A 400 2.09 8.06 -47.79
N ALA A 401 3.30 7.65 -48.17
CA ALA A 401 3.79 6.26 -48.07
C ALA A 401 4.00 5.81 -46.60
N PRO A 402 4.01 4.48 -46.32
CA PRO A 402 4.09 3.97 -44.96
C PRO A 402 5.47 4.13 -44.33
N ARG A 403 5.53 4.38 -43.03
CA ARG A 403 6.76 4.40 -42.21
C ARG A 403 6.60 3.56 -40.94
N LEU A 404 7.58 2.71 -40.63
CA LEU A 404 7.59 1.94 -39.38
C LEU A 404 8.00 2.83 -38.19
N LEU A 405 7.09 2.98 -37.23
CA LEU A 405 7.32 3.67 -35.95
C LEU A 405 8.08 2.79 -34.96
N PHE A 406 7.76 1.49 -34.93
CA PHE A 406 8.47 0.50 -34.12
C PHE A 406 8.96 -0.62 -35.01
N ARG A 407 10.27 -0.82 -35.05
CA ARG A 407 10.93 -1.88 -35.82
C ARG A 407 11.16 -3.11 -34.91
N PRO A 408 10.96 -4.33 -35.43
CA PRO A 408 11.32 -5.55 -34.72
C PRO A 408 12.82 -5.57 -34.36
N GLN A 409 13.17 -6.23 -33.25
CA GLN A 409 14.56 -6.48 -32.84
C GLN A 409 14.72 -7.94 -32.40
N ASP A 410 15.93 -8.48 -32.57
CA ASP A 410 16.27 -9.87 -32.22
C ASP A 410 15.92 -10.20 -30.76
N ILE A 411 15.38 -11.39 -30.53
CA ILE A 411 14.89 -11.84 -29.22
C ILE A 411 15.18 -13.32 -28.98
N GLU A 412 15.59 -13.64 -27.75
CA GLU A 412 15.78 -15.02 -27.29
C GLU A 412 14.62 -15.42 -26.36
N VAL A 413 14.01 -16.58 -26.60
CA VAL A 413 12.72 -16.97 -26.01
C VAL A 413 12.76 -18.40 -25.48
N GLU A 414 12.18 -18.62 -24.31
CA GLU A 414 12.08 -19.93 -23.66
C GLU A 414 10.87 -20.74 -24.17
N LEU A 415 10.93 -22.07 -24.03
CA LEU A 415 9.81 -22.95 -24.39
C LEU A 415 8.53 -22.61 -23.62
N ASN A 416 7.38 -22.72 -24.30
CA ASN A 416 6.04 -22.43 -23.80
C ASN A 416 5.79 -20.97 -23.36
N ALA A 417 6.74 -20.06 -23.59
CA ALA A 417 6.54 -18.64 -23.35
C ALA A 417 5.54 -18.04 -24.34
N ILE A 418 5.05 -16.83 -24.03
CA ILE A 418 4.33 -15.97 -24.96
C ILE A 418 5.26 -14.81 -25.29
N VAL A 419 5.57 -14.60 -26.57
CA VAL A 419 6.45 -13.52 -27.03
C VAL A 419 5.70 -12.52 -27.89
N GLU A 420 5.94 -11.24 -27.67
CA GLU A 420 5.49 -10.14 -28.54
C GLU A 420 6.68 -9.62 -29.36
N VAL A 421 6.57 -9.68 -30.69
CA VAL A 421 7.51 -9.03 -31.62
C VAL A 421 6.86 -7.73 -32.10
N PRO A 422 7.33 -6.55 -31.64
CA PRO A 422 6.66 -5.29 -31.91
C PRO A 422 6.80 -4.85 -33.37
N CYS A 423 5.70 -4.40 -33.97
CA CYS A 423 5.72 -3.70 -35.25
C CYS A 423 4.52 -2.75 -35.36
N ARG A 424 4.76 -1.46 -35.57
CA ARG A 424 3.71 -0.46 -35.82
C ARG A 424 4.11 0.50 -36.91
N ALA A 425 3.14 0.97 -37.71
CA ALA A 425 3.37 1.81 -38.87
C ALA A 425 2.35 2.96 -38.99
N GLU A 426 2.76 4.04 -39.64
CA GLU A 426 1.94 5.19 -40.03
C GLU A 426 1.97 5.39 -41.55
N GLY A 427 0.94 6.01 -42.15
CA GLY A 427 0.82 6.26 -43.60
C GLY A 427 -0.64 6.58 -43.98
N ILE A 428 -0.87 7.26 -45.12
CA ILE A 428 -2.21 7.66 -45.59
C ILE A 428 -2.36 7.24 -47.06
N PRO A 429 -3.21 6.25 -47.41
CA PRO A 429 -4.14 5.51 -46.54
C PRO A 429 -3.44 4.62 -45.49
N LYS A 430 -4.16 4.28 -44.41
CA LYS A 430 -3.60 3.52 -43.27
C LYS A 430 -2.97 2.20 -43.75
N PRO A 431 -1.68 1.95 -43.49
CA PRO A 431 -1.00 0.79 -44.05
C PRO A 431 -1.47 -0.52 -43.41
N MET A 432 -1.61 -1.55 -44.25
CA MET A 432 -1.84 -2.93 -43.84
C MET A 432 -0.52 -3.55 -43.38
N ILE A 433 -0.51 -4.18 -42.20
CA ILE A 433 0.66 -4.87 -41.65
C ILE A 433 0.55 -6.37 -41.92
N GLN A 434 1.59 -6.92 -42.54
CA GLN A 434 1.74 -8.35 -42.81
C GLN A 434 3.02 -8.87 -42.16
N TRP A 435 2.98 -10.12 -41.71
CA TRP A 435 4.13 -10.78 -41.13
C TRP A 435 4.48 -12.05 -41.90
N LYS A 436 5.78 -12.29 -42.06
CA LYS A 436 6.35 -13.51 -42.61
C LYS A 436 7.33 -14.11 -41.62
N LYS A 437 7.49 -15.43 -41.66
CA LYS A 437 8.55 -16.15 -40.95
C LYS A 437 9.37 -16.92 -41.97
N ASP A 438 10.67 -16.68 -41.98
CA ASP A 438 11.64 -17.32 -42.88
C ASP A 438 11.18 -17.25 -44.35
N GLY A 439 10.63 -16.09 -44.75
CA GLY A 439 10.12 -15.83 -46.09
C GLY A 439 8.71 -16.35 -46.39
N SER A 440 8.14 -17.19 -45.53
CA SER A 440 6.80 -17.77 -45.70
C SER A 440 5.73 -16.99 -44.94
N ALA A 441 4.49 -16.99 -45.44
CA ALA A 441 3.35 -16.38 -44.74
C ALA A 441 3.10 -17.10 -43.40
N LEU A 442 2.77 -16.33 -42.36
CA LEU A 442 2.47 -16.90 -41.04
C LEU A 442 1.09 -17.57 -41.02
N GLU A 443 1.08 -18.88 -40.80
CA GLU A 443 -0.14 -19.65 -40.57
C GLU A 443 -0.07 -20.39 -39.23
N GLY A 444 -1.15 -20.35 -38.45
CA GLY A 444 -1.29 -21.16 -37.23
C GLY A 444 -2.06 -20.49 -36.11
N ASN A 445 -2.74 -21.31 -35.30
CA ASN A 445 -3.58 -20.85 -34.18
C ASN A 445 -2.78 -20.31 -32.97
N ARG A 446 -1.45 -20.47 -33.01
CA ARG A 446 -0.51 -20.02 -31.96
C ARG A 446 0.06 -18.64 -32.24
N VAL A 447 -0.28 -17.99 -33.35
CA VAL A 447 0.17 -16.63 -33.67
C VAL A 447 -1.01 -15.67 -33.81
N LYS A 448 -0.86 -14.45 -33.29
CA LYS A 448 -1.90 -13.42 -33.38
C LYS A 448 -1.29 -12.05 -33.61
N ILE A 449 -1.80 -11.32 -34.60
CA ILE A 449 -1.41 -9.93 -34.83
C ILE A 449 -2.33 -9.02 -34.00
N THR A 450 -1.74 -8.15 -33.19
CA THR A 450 -2.48 -7.19 -32.38
C THR A 450 -3.13 -6.10 -33.24
N ARG A 451 -4.10 -5.35 -32.68
CA ARG A 451 -4.70 -4.20 -33.38
C ARG A 451 -3.68 -3.13 -33.78
N GLY A 452 -2.52 -3.08 -33.13
CA GLY A 452 -1.42 -2.16 -33.42
C GLY A 452 -0.40 -2.69 -34.44
N GLY A 453 -0.46 -3.96 -34.83
CA GLY A 453 0.45 -4.58 -35.81
C GLY A 453 1.54 -5.49 -35.24
N SER A 454 1.77 -5.50 -33.92
CA SER A 454 2.73 -6.41 -33.28
C SER A 454 2.29 -7.88 -33.41
N LEU A 455 3.25 -8.79 -33.57
CA LEU A 455 3.02 -10.24 -33.59
C LEU A 455 3.12 -10.84 -32.19
N LEU A 456 2.12 -11.61 -31.77
CA LEU A 456 2.17 -12.44 -30.56
C LEU A 456 2.31 -13.91 -30.97
N ILE A 457 3.28 -14.61 -30.38
CA ILE A 457 3.46 -16.06 -30.52
C ILE A 457 3.19 -16.70 -29.16
N PHE A 458 2.22 -17.63 -29.11
CA PHE A 458 1.77 -18.33 -27.92
C PHE A 458 2.35 -19.75 -27.87
N ASN A 459 2.66 -20.22 -26.66
CA ASN A 459 3.20 -21.56 -26.42
C ASN A 459 4.38 -21.87 -27.36
N VAL A 460 5.44 -21.06 -27.24
CA VAL A 460 6.62 -21.12 -28.12
C VAL A 460 7.25 -22.52 -28.12
N THR A 461 7.51 -23.07 -29.30
CA THR A 461 8.15 -24.37 -29.53
C THR A 461 9.49 -24.19 -30.24
N PRO A 462 10.38 -25.20 -30.30
CA PRO A 462 11.65 -25.09 -31.01
C PRO A 462 11.49 -24.67 -32.47
N GLN A 463 10.38 -25.09 -33.09
CA GLN A 463 10.04 -24.77 -34.48
C GLN A 463 9.72 -23.29 -34.67
N ASP A 464 9.45 -22.50 -33.62
CA ASP A 464 9.18 -21.07 -33.75
C ASP A 464 10.48 -20.25 -33.88
N SER A 465 11.65 -20.87 -33.75
CA SER A 465 12.92 -20.23 -34.12
C SER A 465 12.90 -19.87 -35.61
N GLY A 466 13.35 -18.66 -35.94
CA GLY A 466 13.36 -18.16 -37.31
C GLY A 466 13.40 -16.63 -37.37
N ARG A 467 13.56 -16.09 -38.57
CA ARG A 467 13.55 -14.65 -38.85
C ARG A 467 12.14 -14.20 -39.21
N TYR A 468 11.60 -13.26 -38.44
CA TYR A 468 10.25 -12.72 -38.60
C TYR A 468 10.33 -11.34 -39.24
N GLU A 469 9.74 -11.19 -40.42
CA GLU A 469 9.69 -9.94 -41.18
C GLU A 469 8.31 -9.30 -41.07
N CYS A 470 8.26 -8.03 -40.65
CA CYS A 470 7.08 -7.18 -40.69
C CYS A 470 7.10 -6.29 -41.93
N SER A 471 5.94 -6.17 -42.60
CA SER A 471 5.74 -5.34 -43.79
C SER A 471 4.50 -4.47 -43.65
N ALA A 472 4.66 -3.16 -43.66
CA ALA A 472 3.58 -2.19 -43.71
C ALA A 472 3.41 -1.65 -45.13
N ILE A 473 2.22 -1.81 -45.72
CA ILE A 473 1.96 -1.53 -47.14
C ILE A 473 0.68 -0.67 -47.28
N ASN A 474 0.74 0.40 -48.06
CA ASN A 474 -0.44 1.09 -48.59
C ASN A 474 -0.23 1.35 -50.09
N ASP A 475 -1.19 2.00 -50.73
CA ASP A 475 -1.19 2.24 -52.17
C ASP A 475 -0.04 3.15 -52.65
N TYR A 476 0.71 3.78 -51.73
CA TYR A 476 1.77 4.75 -52.00
C TYR A 476 3.17 4.28 -51.58
N GLY A 477 3.30 3.09 -50.98
CA GLY A 477 4.61 2.51 -50.69
C GLY A 477 4.62 1.35 -49.70
N ARG A 478 5.81 0.90 -49.34
CA ARG A 478 6.06 -0.21 -48.39
C ARG A 478 7.22 0.12 -47.45
N ALA A 479 7.06 -0.21 -46.17
CA ALA A 479 8.14 -0.20 -45.18
C ALA A 479 8.28 -1.57 -44.50
N THR A 480 9.51 -2.04 -44.35
CA THR A 480 9.82 -3.36 -43.78
C THR A 480 10.83 -3.31 -42.65
N GLY A 481 10.76 -4.28 -41.75
CA GLY A 481 11.76 -4.53 -40.71
C GLY A 481 11.63 -5.95 -40.17
N ASP A 482 12.72 -6.53 -39.68
CA ASP A 482 12.76 -7.94 -39.30
C ASP A 482 13.58 -8.20 -38.02
N ALA A 483 13.34 -9.36 -37.40
CA ALA A 483 13.99 -9.80 -36.17
C ALA A 483 14.20 -11.31 -36.16
N LEU A 484 15.33 -11.77 -35.62
CA LEU A 484 15.59 -13.18 -35.31
C LEU A 484 14.98 -13.54 -33.97
N VAL A 485 14.05 -14.51 -33.97
CA VAL A 485 13.58 -15.16 -32.74
C VAL A 485 14.37 -16.45 -32.57
N ARG A 486 15.13 -16.58 -31.48
CA ARG A 486 15.87 -17.79 -31.13
C ARG A 486 15.21 -18.48 -29.94
N VAL A 487 14.77 -19.72 -30.11
CA VAL A 487 14.18 -20.50 -29.03
C VAL A 487 15.26 -21.31 -28.32
N ARG A 488 15.44 -21.09 -27.02
CA ARG A 488 16.43 -21.80 -26.21
C ARG A 488 15.96 -23.25 -25.95
N GLN A 489 16.81 -24.23 -26.26
CA GLN A 489 16.56 -25.63 -25.92
C GLN A 489 17.29 -25.99 -24.62
N PRO A 490 16.63 -26.54 -23.59
CA PRO A 490 17.30 -26.97 -22.37
C PRO A 490 18.17 -28.20 -22.65
N GLY A 491 19.44 -28.17 -22.22
CA GLY A 491 20.31 -29.34 -22.20
C GLY A 491 19.90 -30.37 -21.13
N ALA A 492 20.48 -31.57 -21.16
CA ALA A 492 20.24 -32.62 -20.15
C ALA A 492 20.55 -32.15 -18.72
N THR A 493 21.55 -31.26 -18.57
CA THR A 493 21.95 -30.63 -17.30
C THR A 493 21.02 -29.50 -16.87
N ASP A 494 20.31 -28.84 -17.79
CA ASP A 494 19.24 -27.87 -17.45
C ASP A 494 18.01 -28.58 -16.86
N THR A 495 17.82 -29.85 -17.23
CA THR A 495 16.75 -30.69 -16.67
C THR A 495 16.96 -30.99 -15.17
N LEU A 496 18.22 -31.16 -14.74
CA LEU A 496 18.59 -31.33 -13.33
C LEU A 496 18.25 -30.06 -12.53
N VAL A 497 18.65 -28.90 -13.04
CA VAL A 497 18.40 -27.59 -12.42
C VAL A 497 16.91 -27.31 -12.29
N ILE A 498 16.15 -27.50 -13.37
CA ILE A 498 14.69 -27.26 -13.39
C ILE A 498 13.99 -28.20 -12.40
N ARG A 499 14.35 -29.50 -12.37
CA ARG A 499 13.74 -30.46 -11.44
C ARG A 499 14.07 -30.13 -9.98
N ALA A 500 15.32 -29.78 -9.68
CA ALA A 500 15.73 -29.40 -8.33
C ALA A 500 15.02 -28.12 -7.87
N PHE A 501 14.86 -27.13 -8.77
CA PHE A 501 14.15 -25.89 -8.50
C PHE A 501 12.65 -26.11 -8.25
N GLN A 502 12.00 -26.96 -9.05
CA GLN A 502 10.60 -27.33 -8.85
C GLN A 502 10.40 -28.02 -7.49
N SER A 503 11.28 -28.98 -7.15
CA SER A 503 11.25 -29.64 -5.85
C SER A 503 11.45 -28.65 -4.70
N ALA A 504 12.42 -27.73 -4.82
CA ALA A 504 12.64 -26.68 -3.81
C ALA A 504 11.41 -25.78 -3.62
N THR A 505 10.75 -25.41 -4.73
CA THR A 505 9.52 -24.62 -4.73
C THR A 505 8.40 -25.33 -3.99
N GLU A 506 8.14 -26.60 -4.31
CA GLU A 506 7.13 -27.42 -3.64
C GLU A 506 7.40 -27.58 -2.15
N GLU A 507 8.67 -27.77 -1.75
CA GLU A 507 9.06 -27.95 -0.36
C GLU A 507 8.87 -26.70 0.48
N ILE A 508 9.31 -25.54 -0.04
CA ILE A 508 9.17 -24.25 0.63
C ILE A 508 7.71 -23.84 0.67
N ASP A 509 6.96 -23.95 -0.43
CA ASP A 509 5.55 -23.57 -0.46
C ASP A 509 4.71 -24.49 0.43
N ARG A 510 5.04 -25.78 0.52
CA ARG A 510 4.45 -26.69 1.52
C ARG A 510 4.75 -26.23 2.94
N ALA A 511 6.00 -25.88 3.27
CA ALA A 511 6.38 -25.42 4.62
C ALA A 511 5.71 -24.08 4.98
N ILE A 512 5.63 -23.13 4.04
CA ILE A 512 4.89 -21.87 4.17
C ILE A 512 3.41 -22.18 4.39
N ASN A 513 2.79 -22.99 3.52
CA ASN A 513 1.36 -23.30 3.59
C ASN A 513 1.00 -24.08 4.85
N LYS A 514 1.89 -24.94 5.35
CA LYS A 514 1.70 -25.63 6.64
C LYS A 514 1.90 -24.70 7.81
N THR A 515 2.85 -23.76 7.75
CA THR A 515 2.98 -22.67 8.74
C THR A 515 1.71 -21.81 8.75
N LEU A 516 1.26 -21.31 7.59
CA LEU A 516 0.02 -20.57 7.43
C LEU A 516 -1.18 -21.37 7.94
N SER A 517 -1.30 -22.65 7.58
CA SER A 517 -2.36 -23.52 8.08
C SER A 517 -2.27 -23.68 9.60
N SER A 518 -1.08 -23.83 10.18
CA SER A 518 -0.92 -23.89 11.64
C SER A 518 -1.25 -22.57 12.34
N LEU A 519 -1.05 -21.43 11.68
CA LEU A 519 -1.37 -20.11 12.22
C LEU A 519 -2.86 -19.78 12.08
N PHE A 520 -3.51 -20.27 11.02
CA PHE A 520 -4.83 -19.79 10.60
C PHE A 520 -5.93 -20.88 10.54
N ASN A 521 -5.57 -22.17 10.59
CA ASN A 521 -6.48 -23.31 10.67
C ASN A 521 -6.21 -24.10 11.96
N SER A 522 -7.05 -23.88 12.98
CA SER A 522 -7.09 -24.72 14.17
C SER A 522 -7.81 -26.04 13.87
N ASP A 523 -7.08 -27.15 13.79
CA ASP A 523 -7.65 -28.46 14.12
C ASP A 523 -8.23 -28.38 15.54
N GLY A 524 -9.44 -28.92 15.73
CA GLY A 524 -10.36 -28.63 16.83
C GLY A 524 -9.93 -28.94 18.28
N SER A 525 -8.65 -28.98 18.61
CA SER A 525 -8.12 -29.05 19.99
C SER A 525 -7.55 -27.73 20.51
N SER A 526 -7.22 -26.75 19.65
CA SER A 526 -6.76 -25.41 20.07
C SER A 526 -7.63 -24.33 19.45
N LYS A 527 -8.48 -23.66 20.24
CA LYS A 527 -9.31 -22.52 19.78
C LYS A 527 -8.52 -21.22 19.60
N HIS A 528 -7.19 -21.25 19.62
CA HIS A 528 -6.35 -20.06 19.74
C HIS A 528 -5.41 -19.89 18.53
N VAL A 529 -5.52 -18.75 17.84
CA VAL A 529 -4.47 -18.21 16.98
C VAL A 529 -3.43 -17.59 17.90
N ASP A 530 -2.17 -18.02 17.79
CA ASP A 530 -1.04 -17.52 18.59
C ASP A 530 -0.60 -16.14 18.04
N PRO A 531 -0.96 -15.01 18.70
CA PRO A 531 -0.66 -13.66 18.22
C PRO A 531 0.83 -13.40 18.04
N PHE A 532 1.63 -14.12 18.81
CA PHE A 532 3.07 -13.98 18.84
C PHE A 532 3.72 -14.68 17.64
N ARG A 533 3.27 -15.89 17.28
CA ARG A 533 3.70 -16.50 16.03
C ARG A 533 3.27 -15.68 14.82
N LEU A 534 2.12 -15.01 14.92
CA LEU A 534 1.57 -14.20 13.85
C LEU A 534 2.39 -12.92 13.62
N THR A 535 2.79 -12.24 14.70
CA THR A 535 3.65 -11.04 14.63
C THR A 535 5.09 -11.35 14.22
N ARG A 536 5.58 -12.56 14.50
CA ARG A 536 6.90 -13.04 14.04
C ARG A 536 6.87 -13.72 12.68
N PHE A 537 5.69 -14.01 12.14
CA PHE A 537 5.60 -14.58 10.82
C PHE A 537 5.71 -13.45 9.79
N PRO A 538 6.67 -13.52 8.85
CA PRO A 538 6.89 -12.45 7.90
C PRO A 538 5.60 -12.19 7.10
N ASN A 539 5.27 -10.91 6.90
CA ASN A 539 4.10 -10.52 6.11
C ASN A 539 4.31 -10.87 4.62
N ALA A 540 3.34 -10.58 3.74
CA ALA A 540 3.47 -10.93 2.33
C ALA A 540 4.64 -10.22 1.61
N ILE A 541 4.95 -8.98 1.99
CA ILE A 541 6.06 -8.18 1.42
C ILE A 541 7.38 -8.78 1.89
N ASP A 542 7.49 -9.05 3.19
CA ASP A 542 8.66 -9.68 3.80
C ASP A 542 8.94 -11.06 3.23
N ARG A 543 7.90 -11.88 3.03
CA ARG A 543 8.04 -13.19 2.37
C ARG A 543 8.50 -13.03 0.93
N ALA A 544 8.02 -12.03 0.20
CA ALA A 544 8.49 -11.77 -1.17
C ALA A 544 9.97 -11.35 -1.21
N ALA A 545 10.46 -10.66 -0.16
CA ALA A 545 11.87 -10.29 -0.02
C ALA A 545 12.76 -11.48 0.39
N ALA A 546 12.31 -12.33 1.32
CA ALA A 546 13.10 -13.45 1.86
C ALA A 546 13.06 -14.73 1.01
N ARG A 547 11.90 -15.05 0.42
CA ARG A 547 11.67 -16.32 -0.32
C ARG A 547 12.68 -16.57 -1.44
N PRO A 548 13.15 -15.57 -2.22
CA PRO A 548 14.16 -15.80 -3.24
C PRO A 548 15.46 -16.44 -2.73
N ALA A 549 15.97 -15.99 -1.57
CA ALA A 549 17.19 -16.53 -0.98
C ALA A 549 17.00 -17.98 -0.52
N GLU A 550 15.86 -18.27 0.12
CA GLU A 550 15.52 -19.63 0.55
C GLU A 550 15.34 -20.59 -0.63
N LEU A 551 14.69 -20.16 -1.71
CA LEU A 551 14.54 -20.97 -2.93
C LEU A 551 15.88 -21.29 -3.58
N PHE A 552 16.75 -20.29 -3.67
CA PHE A 552 18.08 -20.48 -4.24
C PHE A 552 18.88 -21.49 -3.40
N GLU A 553 18.90 -21.32 -2.06
CA GLU A 553 19.56 -22.23 -1.12
C GLU A 553 19.03 -23.65 -1.23
N ARG A 554 17.70 -23.81 -1.21
CA ARG A 554 17.10 -25.14 -1.28
C ARG A 554 17.31 -25.82 -2.64
N THR A 555 17.33 -25.06 -3.72
CA THR A 555 17.62 -25.59 -5.06
C THR A 555 19.01 -26.21 -5.11
N LEU A 556 20.02 -25.51 -4.57
CA LEU A 556 21.39 -26.03 -4.48
C LEU A 556 21.49 -27.29 -3.60
N ILE A 557 20.79 -27.33 -2.47
CA ILE A 557 20.74 -28.53 -1.62
C ILE A 557 20.11 -29.71 -2.38
N ASN A 558 19.03 -29.48 -3.13
CA ASN A 558 18.37 -30.52 -3.90
C ASN A 558 19.23 -31.02 -5.07
N ILE A 559 19.98 -30.14 -5.74
CA ILE A 559 20.98 -30.53 -6.75
C ILE A 559 21.99 -31.49 -6.14
N ARG A 560 22.53 -31.16 -4.95
CA ARG A 560 23.45 -32.04 -4.22
C ARG A 560 22.86 -33.42 -3.97
N ARG A 561 21.67 -33.48 -3.38
CA ARG A 561 20.97 -34.74 -3.09
C ARG A 561 20.76 -35.59 -4.34
N MET A 562 20.44 -34.96 -5.47
CA MET A 562 20.22 -35.66 -6.73
C MET A 562 21.53 -36.22 -7.32
N VAL A 563 22.64 -35.49 -7.18
CA VAL A 563 23.96 -35.95 -7.61
C VAL A 563 24.45 -37.12 -6.73
N ASP A 564 24.35 -36.98 -5.40
CA ASP A 564 24.75 -38.01 -4.44
C ASP A 564 23.96 -39.33 -4.63
N THR A 565 22.73 -39.26 -5.17
CA THR A 565 21.88 -40.43 -5.47
C THR A 565 22.08 -41.01 -6.88
N GLY A 566 23.11 -40.56 -7.61
CA GLY A 566 23.52 -41.16 -8.88
C GLY A 566 23.05 -40.43 -10.14
N SER A 567 22.57 -39.19 -10.03
CA SER A 567 22.39 -38.34 -11.22
C SER A 567 23.76 -38.00 -11.81
N LYS A 568 23.95 -38.18 -13.13
CA LYS A 568 25.24 -37.97 -13.82
C LYS A 568 25.75 -36.54 -13.59
N ALA A 569 26.72 -36.38 -12.70
CA ALA A 569 27.57 -35.20 -12.57
C ALA A 569 29.02 -35.67 -12.33
N ASN A 570 29.98 -34.92 -12.86
CA ASN A 570 31.39 -35.26 -12.82
C ASN A 570 31.97 -34.67 -11.53
N VAL A 571 32.01 -35.43 -10.43
CA VAL A 571 32.41 -34.89 -9.12
C VAL A 571 33.58 -35.68 -8.55
N THR A 572 34.57 -34.95 -8.01
CA THR A 572 35.60 -35.51 -7.13
C THR A 572 35.09 -35.53 -5.68
N GLY A 573 35.75 -36.25 -4.77
CA GLY A 573 35.19 -36.58 -3.44
C GLY A 573 34.71 -35.41 -2.55
N GLU A 574 35.16 -34.17 -2.80
CA GLU A 574 34.64 -32.98 -2.11
C GLU A 574 33.62 -32.23 -2.98
N PHE A 575 32.43 -32.00 -2.43
CA PHE A 575 31.31 -31.38 -3.15
C PHE A 575 31.56 -29.88 -3.36
N ARG A 576 31.84 -29.47 -4.60
CA ARG A 576 31.92 -28.06 -5.02
C ARG A 576 30.83 -27.77 -6.05
N TYR A 577 30.00 -26.76 -5.80
CA TYR A 577 28.93 -26.40 -6.74
C TYR A 577 29.48 -25.97 -8.10
N GLU A 578 30.70 -25.44 -8.13
CA GLU A 578 31.42 -25.05 -9.35
C GLU A 578 31.86 -26.26 -10.19
N GLU A 579 31.94 -27.47 -9.62
CA GLU A 579 32.22 -28.72 -10.34
C GLU A 579 30.95 -29.33 -10.94
N ILE A 580 29.77 -28.90 -10.48
CA ILE A 580 28.47 -29.47 -10.84
C ILE A 580 27.63 -28.52 -11.70
N LEU A 581 27.76 -27.21 -11.47
CA LEU A 581 26.97 -26.17 -12.13
C LEU A 581 27.85 -25.25 -12.96
N THR A 582 27.46 -25.07 -14.22
CA THR A 582 28.01 -24.04 -15.11
C THR A 582 27.53 -22.64 -14.70
N ALA A 583 28.25 -21.59 -15.12
CA ALA A 583 27.86 -20.21 -14.83
C ALA A 583 26.46 -19.85 -15.37
N GLU A 584 26.09 -20.41 -16.53
CA GLU A 584 24.79 -20.25 -17.17
C GLU A 584 23.67 -20.89 -16.34
N GLN A 585 23.93 -22.05 -15.73
CA GLN A 585 22.97 -22.72 -14.84
C GLN A 585 22.78 -21.96 -13.52
N VAL A 586 23.85 -21.40 -12.96
CA VAL A 586 23.76 -20.54 -11.77
C VAL A 586 22.92 -19.29 -12.06
N LYS A 587 23.14 -18.63 -13.20
CA LYS A 587 22.30 -17.51 -13.68
C LYS A 587 20.85 -17.92 -13.87
N GLU A 588 20.60 -19.14 -14.34
CA GLU A 588 19.24 -19.67 -14.51
C GLU A 588 18.56 -19.89 -13.14
N ILE A 589 19.24 -20.47 -12.15
CA ILE A 589 18.70 -20.60 -10.78
C ILE A 589 18.43 -19.22 -10.17
N GLU A 590 19.32 -18.24 -10.39
CA GLU A 590 19.15 -16.86 -9.95
C GLU A 590 17.88 -16.23 -10.54
N ARG A 591 17.67 -16.41 -11.85
CA ARG A 591 16.50 -15.93 -12.58
C ARG A 591 15.21 -16.59 -12.09
N LEU A 592 15.22 -17.92 -11.93
CA LEU A 592 14.05 -18.70 -11.49
C LEU A 592 13.65 -18.39 -10.04
N SER A 593 14.61 -18.28 -9.14
CA SER A 593 14.37 -17.96 -7.72
C SER A 593 13.99 -16.50 -7.48
N GLY A 594 14.31 -15.59 -8.42
CA GLY A 594 14.15 -14.15 -8.25
C GLY A 594 15.28 -13.51 -7.44
N CYS A 595 16.40 -14.22 -7.26
CA CYS A 595 17.58 -13.82 -6.50
C CYS A 595 18.40 -12.68 -7.17
N THR A 596 17.77 -11.83 -7.97
CA THR A 596 18.41 -10.74 -8.74
C THR A 596 18.44 -9.40 -7.99
N GLY A 597 17.82 -9.34 -6.80
CA GLY A 597 17.62 -8.09 -6.04
C GLY A 597 18.91 -7.34 -5.74
N HIS A 598 20.00 -8.06 -5.44
CA HIS A 598 21.31 -7.49 -5.13
C HIS A 598 22.00 -6.79 -6.33
N ARG A 599 21.51 -7.00 -7.57
CA ARG A 599 22.05 -6.38 -8.80
C ARG A 599 21.16 -5.27 -9.37
N ARG A 600 19.97 -5.06 -8.79
CA ARG A 600 19.05 -4.00 -9.26
C ARG A 600 19.61 -2.64 -8.86
N ARG A 601 20.01 -1.84 -9.85
CA ARG A 601 20.32 -0.42 -9.63
C ARG A 601 19.02 0.32 -9.35
N GLN A 602 18.94 0.97 -8.19
CA GLN A 602 17.82 1.83 -7.86
C GLN A 602 17.80 3.07 -8.75
N ASN A 603 16.61 3.44 -9.21
CA ASN A 603 16.45 4.55 -10.13
C ASN A 603 16.36 5.88 -9.37
N CYS A 604 17.52 6.50 -9.11
CA CYS A 604 17.61 7.81 -8.45
C CYS A 604 17.51 9.01 -9.43
N THR A 605 16.85 8.85 -10.59
CA THR A 605 16.82 9.90 -11.63
C THR A 605 15.90 11.08 -11.30
N ASN A 606 14.93 10.92 -10.40
CA ASN A 606 14.11 12.03 -9.91
C ASN A 606 14.91 12.90 -8.93
N ARG A 607 15.84 13.71 -9.48
CA ARG A 607 16.73 14.56 -8.69
C ARG A 607 15.97 15.59 -7.88
N CYS A 608 14.83 16.10 -8.36
CA CYS A 608 14.02 17.06 -7.61
C CYS A 608 13.48 16.46 -6.31
N PHE A 609 12.96 15.23 -6.36
CA PHE A 609 12.50 14.53 -5.16
C PHE A 609 13.68 14.15 -4.25
N HIS A 610 14.68 13.42 -4.78
CA HIS A 610 15.80 12.92 -3.97
C HIS A 610 16.75 14.00 -3.47
N HIS A 611 16.66 15.23 -3.97
CA HIS A 611 17.36 16.37 -3.40
C HIS A 611 16.73 16.81 -2.08
N LYS A 612 15.40 16.73 -1.95
CA LYS A 612 14.64 17.31 -0.83
C LYS A 612 14.09 16.30 0.16
N TYR A 613 13.61 15.15 -0.33
CA TYR A 613 12.91 14.15 0.47
C TYR A 613 13.57 12.77 0.39
N ARG A 614 13.44 12.02 1.48
CA ARG A 614 13.88 10.62 1.58
C ARG A 614 12.91 9.71 0.83
N ALA A 615 13.43 8.69 0.15
CA ALA A 615 12.60 7.56 -0.26
C ALA A 615 12.03 6.86 1.00
N ILE A 616 10.91 6.13 0.87
CA ILE A 616 10.32 5.39 1.99
C ILE A 616 11.21 4.21 2.40
N ASP A 617 11.84 3.56 1.42
CA ASP A 617 12.74 2.43 1.63
C ASP A 617 14.18 2.86 1.98
N GLY A 618 14.45 4.16 2.17
CA GLY A 618 15.78 4.68 2.44
C GLY A 618 16.73 4.70 1.23
N SER A 619 16.31 4.19 0.07
CA SER A 619 17.15 4.18 -1.13
C SER A 619 17.48 5.60 -1.61
N CYS A 620 18.55 5.69 -2.41
CA CYS A 620 19.03 6.96 -2.98
C CYS A 620 19.47 8.01 -1.94
N ASN A 621 19.64 7.65 -0.67
CA ASN A 621 20.34 8.51 0.29
C ASN A 621 21.80 8.70 -0.15
N ASN A 622 22.56 7.62 -0.28
CA ASN A 622 23.86 7.67 -0.93
C ASN A 622 23.70 7.58 -2.46
N LEU A 623 24.08 8.62 -3.19
CA LEU A 623 23.91 8.65 -4.65
C LEU A 623 24.93 7.79 -5.41
N ARG A 624 26.06 7.44 -4.78
CA ARG A 624 27.09 6.54 -5.35
C ARG A 624 26.75 5.08 -5.09
N HIS A 625 26.17 4.81 -3.93
CA HIS A 625 25.72 3.49 -3.49
C HIS A 625 24.25 3.52 -3.06
N PRO A 626 23.29 3.55 -4.02
CA PRO A 626 21.87 3.80 -3.75
C PRO A 626 21.16 2.86 -2.77
N THR A 627 21.76 1.70 -2.46
CA THR A 627 21.21 0.68 -1.57
C THR A 627 21.84 0.68 -0.19
N TRP A 628 22.88 1.48 0.07
CA TRP A 628 23.40 1.62 1.43
C TRP A 628 22.30 2.19 2.33
N GLY A 629 22.03 1.51 3.44
CA GLY A 629 21.02 1.85 4.41
C GLY A 629 19.56 1.69 3.97
N SER A 630 19.28 1.12 2.78
CA SER A 630 17.90 0.89 2.36
C SER A 630 17.29 -0.36 3.03
N SER A 631 15.97 -0.41 3.14
CA SER A 631 15.25 -1.58 3.64
C SER A 631 15.48 -2.83 2.79
N HIS A 632 15.31 -3.99 3.42
CA HIS A 632 15.54 -5.32 2.84
C HIS A 632 16.95 -5.51 2.24
N THR A 633 17.97 -4.89 2.86
CA THR A 633 19.39 -5.09 2.54
C THR A 633 20.13 -5.80 3.66
N GLY A 634 21.33 -6.30 3.37
CA GLY A 634 22.14 -7.00 4.36
C GLY A 634 22.66 -6.05 5.45
N PHE A 635 22.71 -6.53 6.69
CA PHE A 635 23.45 -5.81 7.74
C PHE A 635 24.91 -5.63 7.35
N ARG A 636 25.49 -4.48 7.70
CA ARG A 636 26.92 -4.23 7.52
C ARG A 636 27.74 -5.15 8.43
N ARG A 637 28.79 -5.77 7.89
CA ARG A 637 29.80 -6.48 8.68
C ARG A 637 30.97 -5.56 9.02
N VAL A 638 31.30 -5.48 10.30
CA VAL A 638 32.50 -4.79 10.78
C VAL A 638 33.66 -5.78 10.93
N LEU A 639 33.37 -6.98 11.44
CA LEU A 639 34.29 -8.12 11.48
C LEU A 639 33.76 -9.27 10.62
N GLN A 640 34.67 -10.14 10.18
CA GLN A 640 34.32 -11.37 9.48
C GLN A 640 33.46 -12.27 10.38
N PRO A 641 32.35 -12.81 9.88
CA PRO A 641 31.48 -13.67 10.68
C PRO A 641 32.11 -15.03 10.97
N ILE A 642 31.74 -15.62 12.12
CA ILE A 642 32.18 -16.95 12.55
C ILE A 642 31.01 -17.92 12.50
N TYR A 643 31.11 -18.88 11.59
CA TYR A 643 30.22 -20.03 11.45
C TYR A 643 31.02 -21.33 11.63
N GLU A 644 30.41 -22.38 12.19
CA GLU A 644 31.05 -23.67 12.45
C GLU A 644 31.69 -24.30 11.22
N ASN A 645 30.97 -24.24 10.10
CA ASN A 645 31.45 -24.75 8.82
C ASN A 645 32.13 -23.65 7.97
N GLY A 646 32.35 -22.47 8.53
CA GLY A 646 32.96 -21.33 7.84
C GLY A 646 32.01 -20.53 6.94
N PHE A 647 30.76 -20.96 6.73
CA PHE A 647 29.85 -20.25 5.82
C PHE A 647 28.44 -19.97 6.37
N SER A 648 27.73 -20.91 7.01
CA SER A 648 26.33 -20.66 7.41
C SER A 648 25.83 -21.41 8.64
N MET A 649 26.57 -22.40 9.15
CA MET A 649 26.18 -23.20 10.31
C MET A 649 26.50 -22.45 11.61
N PRO A 650 25.50 -22.06 12.41
CA PRO A 650 25.72 -21.29 13.64
C PRO A 650 26.68 -21.97 14.61
N VAL A 651 27.38 -21.17 15.42
CA VAL A 651 28.16 -21.67 16.55
C VAL A 651 27.23 -22.34 17.58
N GLY A 652 27.55 -23.58 17.98
CA GLY A 652 26.74 -24.43 18.84
C GLY A 652 25.75 -25.33 18.09
N TRP A 653 25.87 -25.47 16.78
CA TRP A 653 25.03 -26.37 15.98
C TRP A 653 25.42 -27.84 16.18
N GLU A 654 26.72 -28.15 16.13
CA GLU A 654 27.27 -29.45 16.46
C GLU A 654 27.51 -29.59 17.97
N LYS A 655 26.64 -30.33 18.66
CA LYS A 655 26.68 -30.45 20.14
C LYS A 655 28.00 -30.97 20.70
N GLY A 656 28.72 -31.80 19.95
CA GLY A 656 30.01 -32.37 20.37
C GLY A 656 31.21 -31.46 20.13
N ARG A 657 31.03 -30.36 19.39
CA ARG A 657 32.14 -29.50 18.98
C ARG A 657 32.65 -28.66 20.13
N ARG A 658 33.97 -28.60 20.26
CA ARG A 658 34.68 -27.82 21.28
C ARG A 658 35.33 -26.60 20.66
N TYR A 659 35.34 -25.53 21.42
CA TYR A 659 35.92 -24.23 21.09
C TYR A 659 36.90 -23.88 22.20
N TYR A 660 38.17 -23.66 21.85
CA TYR A 660 39.24 -23.48 22.82
C TYR A 660 39.28 -24.60 23.89
N GLY A 661 38.96 -25.85 23.50
CA GLY A 661 38.93 -27.01 24.40
C GLY A 661 37.60 -27.26 25.15
N TYR A 662 36.63 -26.35 25.08
CA TYR A 662 35.38 -26.42 25.86
C TYR A 662 34.13 -26.44 24.97
N PRO A 663 33.04 -27.12 25.38
CA PRO A 663 31.76 -27.02 24.68
C PRO A 663 31.16 -25.61 24.81
N LYS A 664 30.36 -25.17 23.84
CA LYS A 664 29.57 -23.93 24.02
C LYS A 664 28.41 -24.18 24.98
N PRO A 665 28.19 -23.31 25.99
CA PRO A 665 27.07 -23.49 26.91
C PRO A 665 25.74 -23.22 26.22
N ALA A 666 24.69 -23.91 26.67
CA ALA A 666 23.32 -23.64 26.25
C ALA A 666 22.92 -22.19 26.59
N ALA A 667 22.32 -21.47 25.64
CA ALA A 667 21.95 -20.06 25.83
C ALA A 667 21.06 -19.83 27.06
N ARG A 668 20.13 -20.75 27.31
CA ARG A 668 19.25 -20.73 28.48
C ARG A 668 20.00 -20.90 29.80
N LEU A 669 21.00 -21.77 29.85
CA LEU A 669 21.83 -21.97 31.04
C LEU A 669 22.64 -20.70 31.37
N VAL A 670 23.18 -20.03 30.35
CA VAL A 670 23.86 -18.74 30.53
C VAL A 670 22.89 -17.70 31.10
N SER A 671 21.68 -17.61 30.52
CA SER A 671 20.65 -16.68 31.00
C SER A 671 20.30 -16.88 32.47
N THR A 672 19.92 -18.10 32.87
CA THR A 672 19.46 -18.39 34.24
C THR A 672 20.57 -18.30 35.28
N THR A 673 21.84 -18.48 34.88
CA THR A 673 22.98 -18.50 35.81
C THR A 673 23.63 -17.11 35.98
N LEU A 674 23.75 -16.34 34.90
CA LEU A 674 24.51 -15.08 34.85
C LEU A 674 23.63 -13.82 34.69
N ILE A 675 22.53 -13.91 33.96
CA ILE A 675 21.82 -12.71 33.46
C ILE A 675 20.54 -12.43 34.25
N SER A 676 19.77 -13.47 34.54
CA SER A 676 18.48 -13.38 35.22
C SER A 676 18.63 -12.91 36.67
N THR A 677 17.74 -12.01 37.11
CA THR A 677 17.69 -11.54 38.49
C THR A 677 16.27 -11.29 39.00
N HIS A 678 16.07 -11.56 40.30
CA HIS A 678 14.88 -11.15 41.05
C HIS A 678 15.08 -9.82 41.79
N ALA A 679 16.33 -9.41 42.01
CA ALA A 679 16.66 -8.15 42.66
C ALA A 679 16.54 -7.00 41.64
N ILE A 680 15.88 -5.92 42.05
CA ILE A 680 15.62 -4.75 41.21
C ILE A 680 16.09 -3.51 41.97
N THR A 681 17.11 -2.87 41.43
CA THR A 681 17.56 -1.55 41.85
C THR A 681 17.12 -0.53 40.79
N SER A 682 16.42 0.51 41.21
CA SER A 682 16.06 1.64 40.35
C SER A 682 17.25 2.56 40.15
N ASP A 683 17.34 3.15 38.96
CA ASP A 683 18.29 4.22 38.66
C ASP A 683 17.84 5.51 39.37
N ASP A 684 18.76 6.23 39.98
CA ASP A 684 18.50 7.46 40.72
C ASP A 684 18.65 8.72 39.85
N GLN A 685 19.01 8.58 38.57
CA GLN A 685 19.25 9.72 37.68
C GLN A 685 18.30 9.73 36.49
N ILE A 686 18.14 8.59 35.82
CA ILE A 686 17.38 8.51 34.56
C ILE A 686 15.97 7.98 34.76
N SER A 687 15.03 8.57 34.03
CA SER A 687 13.66 8.08 33.97
C SER A 687 13.55 6.83 33.09
N HIS A 688 12.44 6.11 33.24
CA HIS A 688 12.11 4.94 32.43
C HIS A 688 11.92 5.30 30.95
N MET A 689 11.71 6.58 30.63
CA MET A 689 11.67 7.11 29.26
C MET A 689 12.98 6.89 28.49
N VAL A 690 14.14 6.80 29.16
CA VAL A 690 15.41 6.45 28.50
C VAL A 690 15.35 5.07 27.86
N MET A 691 14.79 4.09 28.58
CA MET A 691 14.56 2.74 28.04
C MET A 691 13.55 2.80 26.89
N GLN A 692 12.41 3.46 27.10
CA GLN A 692 11.33 3.47 26.12
C GLN A 692 11.75 4.13 24.80
N TRP A 693 12.49 5.24 24.86
CA TRP A 693 13.04 5.88 23.67
C TRP A 693 14.06 4.99 22.97
N GLY A 694 14.92 4.30 23.73
CA GLY A 694 15.87 3.32 23.16
C GLY A 694 15.17 2.22 22.37
N GLN A 695 14.07 1.65 22.89
CA GLN A 695 13.26 0.67 22.16
C GLN A 695 12.60 1.28 20.91
N PHE A 696 12.03 2.48 21.04
CA PHE A 696 11.37 3.16 19.92
C PHE A 696 12.37 3.54 18.80
N LEU A 697 13.62 3.82 19.17
CA LEU A 697 14.74 4.11 18.28
C LEU A 697 15.27 2.86 17.56
N ASP A 698 15.48 1.75 18.29
CA ASP A 698 15.84 0.44 17.73
C ASP A 698 14.87 0.03 16.62
N HIS A 699 13.58 0.28 16.84
CA HIS A 699 12.53 -0.03 15.88
C HIS A 699 12.49 0.88 14.64
N ASP A 700 13.30 1.94 14.58
CA ASP A 700 13.55 2.74 13.36
C ASP A 700 14.71 2.16 12.54
N LEU A 701 15.68 1.54 13.21
CA LEU A 701 17.00 1.24 12.65
C LEU A 701 17.13 -0.20 12.18
N ASP A 702 16.57 -1.15 12.93
CA ASP A 702 16.74 -2.55 12.61
C ASP A 702 15.58 -3.47 12.96
N HIS A 703 15.41 -4.45 12.06
CA HIS A 703 14.60 -5.62 12.29
C HIS A 703 15.13 -6.77 11.43
N ALA A 704 15.78 -7.74 12.06
CA ALA A 704 16.25 -8.92 11.34
C ALA A 704 15.07 -9.74 10.82
N LEU A 705 14.98 -9.89 9.50
CA LEU A 705 13.86 -10.56 8.86
C LEU A 705 13.83 -12.06 9.22
N PRO A 706 12.75 -12.60 9.79
CA PRO A 706 12.65 -14.04 10.08
C PRO A 706 12.56 -14.89 8.81
N SER A 707 12.84 -16.19 8.91
CA SER A 707 12.60 -17.16 7.81
C SER A 707 11.12 -17.21 7.40
N VAL A 708 10.86 -17.53 6.13
CA VAL A 708 9.51 -17.54 5.54
C VAL A 708 8.62 -18.67 6.06
N SER A 709 9.17 -19.67 6.77
CA SER A 709 8.44 -20.77 7.39
C SER A 709 8.89 -21.03 8.83
N SER A 710 7.97 -21.57 9.65
CA SER A 710 8.28 -22.08 10.99
C SER A 710 8.50 -23.59 11.03
N GLU A 711 8.69 -24.19 9.85
CA GLU A 711 8.96 -25.61 9.62
C GLU A 711 10.15 -25.71 8.69
N SER A 712 11.03 -26.68 8.96
CA SER A 712 12.13 -26.99 8.05
C SER A 712 11.59 -27.42 6.69
N TRP A 713 12.36 -27.15 5.65
CA TRP A 713 11.99 -27.57 4.30
C TRP A 713 11.92 -29.11 4.18
N ASP A 714 12.57 -29.83 5.10
CA ASP A 714 12.54 -31.29 5.26
C ASP A 714 11.34 -31.81 6.10
N GLY A 715 10.44 -30.93 6.55
CA GLY A 715 9.21 -31.32 7.25
C GLY A 715 9.31 -31.36 8.78
N ILE A 716 10.43 -30.89 9.35
CA ILE A 716 10.65 -30.83 10.80
C ILE A 716 9.95 -29.58 11.34
N ASP A 717 8.95 -29.81 12.18
CA ASP A 717 8.28 -28.73 12.91
C ASP A 717 9.20 -28.24 14.04
N CYS A 718 9.70 -27.00 13.92
CA CYS A 718 10.62 -26.39 14.89
C CYS A 718 10.05 -26.33 16.31
N LYS A 719 8.74 -26.51 16.49
CA LYS A 719 8.07 -26.54 17.78
C LYS A 719 8.07 -27.92 18.42
N LYS A 720 8.11 -28.98 17.62
CA LYS A 720 7.98 -30.36 18.10
C LYS A 720 9.33 -31.06 18.17
N SER A 721 10.29 -30.64 17.35
CA SER A 721 11.64 -31.18 17.37
C SER A 721 12.61 -30.26 18.11
N CYS A 722 13.62 -30.88 18.74
CA CYS A 722 14.79 -30.20 19.28
C CYS A 722 16.04 -30.44 18.40
N ASP A 723 15.84 -30.93 17.18
CA ASP A 723 16.90 -31.18 16.22
C ASP A 723 17.23 -29.90 15.45
N ASN A 724 18.51 -29.70 15.19
CA ASN A 724 18.98 -28.59 14.37
C ASN A 724 18.74 -28.92 12.90
N ALA A 725 17.84 -28.18 12.25
CA ALA A 725 17.49 -28.37 10.84
C ALA A 725 16.91 -27.06 10.28
N ALA A 726 17.59 -26.42 9.33
CA ALA A 726 17.22 -25.08 8.87
C ALA A 726 15.74 -24.98 8.42
N PRO A 727 14.98 -23.96 8.89
CA PRO A 727 15.42 -22.80 9.67
C PRO A 727 15.34 -23.02 11.21
N CYS A 728 15.10 -24.23 11.71
CA CYS A 728 15.06 -24.56 13.14
C CYS A 728 16.46 -24.55 13.76
N PHE A 729 16.64 -23.77 14.84
CA PHE A 729 17.87 -23.77 15.67
C PHE A 729 17.51 -23.65 17.16
N PRO A 730 16.81 -24.64 17.74
CA PRO A 730 16.19 -24.56 19.07
C PRO A 730 17.21 -24.35 20.20
N MET A 731 16.77 -23.67 21.26
CA MET A 731 17.57 -23.43 22.46
C MET A 731 17.40 -24.58 23.45
N GLU A 732 18.50 -25.23 23.84
CA GLU A 732 18.47 -26.34 24.80
C GLU A 732 18.08 -25.87 26.20
N VAL A 733 17.22 -26.66 26.86
CA VAL A 733 16.78 -26.43 28.25
C VAL A 733 17.72 -27.23 29.18
N PRO A 734 18.44 -26.58 30.11
CA PRO A 734 19.36 -27.29 30.99
C PRO A 734 18.63 -28.13 32.04
N PRO A 735 19.30 -29.17 32.59
CA PRO A 735 18.77 -29.91 33.74
C PRO A 735 18.49 -28.98 34.92
N GLY A 736 17.34 -29.17 35.59
CA GLY A 736 16.95 -28.35 36.74
C GLY A 736 16.53 -26.92 36.38
N ASP A 737 16.15 -26.65 35.11
CA ASP A 737 15.60 -25.36 34.70
C ASP A 737 14.46 -24.93 35.66
N PRO A 738 14.48 -23.69 36.17
CA PRO A 738 13.55 -23.24 37.21
C PRO A 738 12.08 -23.21 36.75
N ARG A 739 11.83 -23.31 35.44
CA ARG A 739 10.51 -23.15 34.85
C ARG A 739 10.12 -24.28 33.90
N ILE A 740 11.06 -24.80 33.10
CA ILE A 740 10.75 -25.78 32.05
C ILE A 740 11.22 -27.17 32.50
N SER A 741 10.28 -27.99 32.99
CA SER A 741 10.57 -29.37 33.42
C SER A 741 10.10 -30.45 32.42
N ASN A 742 9.21 -30.11 31.49
CA ASN A 742 8.53 -31.06 30.61
C ASN A 742 8.93 -30.97 29.13
N ARG A 743 9.96 -30.18 28.79
CA ARG A 743 10.49 -30.03 27.42
C ARG A 743 12.01 -29.98 27.43
N ARG A 744 12.62 -30.49 26.35
CA ARG A 744 14.09 -30.49 26.17
C ARG A 744 14.63 -29.21 25.53
N CYS A 745 13.79 -28.41 24.90
CA CYS A 745 14.20 -27.19 24.21
C CYS A 745 13.07 -26.15 24.13
N ILE A 746 13.48 -24.91 23.86
CA ILE A 746 12.63 -23.78 23.47
C ILE A 746 12.80 -23.57 21.96
N ASP A 747 11.70 -23.38 21.23
CA ASP A 747 11.74 -23.19 19.78
C ASP A 747 12.41 -21.86 19.39
N PHE A 748 13.21 -21.91 18.32
CA PHE A 748 13.90 -20.75 17.78
C PHE A 748 14.10 -20.93 16.27
N ILE A 749 13.80 -19.88 15.51
CA ILE A 749 13.84 -19.86 14.05
C ILE A 749 14.91 -18.86 13.61
N ARG A 750 15.78 -19.31 12.70
CA ARG A 750 16.86 -18.52 12.12
C ARG A 750 16.35 -17.33 11.29
N SER A 751 17.16 -16.29 11.21
CA SER A 751 16.89 -15.13 10.35
C SER A 751 17.11 -15.48 8.87
N SER A 752 16.31 -14.86 8.00
CA SER A 752 16.45 -14.92 6.54
C SER A 752 17.79 -14.36 6.09
N ALA A 753 18.34 -14.95 5.03
CA ALA A 753 19.62 -14.56 4.48
C ALA A 753 19.50 -13.60 3.29
N VAL A 754 20.56 -12.82 3.08
CA VAL A 754 20.80 -12.10 1.82
C VAL A 754 21.03 -13.13 0.73
N CYS A 755 20.40 -12.89 -0.41
CA CYS A 755 20.51 -13.75 -1.57
C CYS A 755 21.96 -13.91 -2.04
N GLY A 756 22.40 -15.14 -2.25
CA GLY A 756 23.77 -15.46 -2.64
C GLY A 756 24.77 -15.54 -1.49
N SER A 757 24.37 -15.34 -0.23
CA SER A 757 25.27 -15.53 0.92
C SER A 757 25.20 -16.95 1.50
N GLY A 758 26.19 -17.34 2.30
CA GLY A 758 26.25 -18.63 2.99
C GLY A 758 26.39 -19.81 2.02
N ALA A 759 25.50 -20.80 2.14
CA ALA A 759 25.48 -22.00 1.28
C ALA A 759 25.22 -21.68 -0.21
N THR A 760 24.92 -20.43 -0.53
CA THR A 760 24.58 -19.93 -1.86
C THR A 760 25.63 -19.00 -2.48
N SER A 761 26.83 -18.98 -1.90
CA SER A 761 27.97 -18.10 -2.27
C SER A 761 28.34 -18.09 -3.76
N ILE A 762 27.98 -19.14 -4.51
CA ILE A 762 28.27 -19.27 -5.94
C ILE A 762 27.81 -18.07 -6.80
N LEU A 763 26.88 -17.24 -6.32
CA LEU A 763 26.45 -16.01 -7.01
C LEU A 763 27.50 -14.88 -7.02
N TRP A 764 28.41 -14.87 -6.05
CA TRP A 764 29.42 -13.81 -5.91
C TRP A 764 30.77 -14.20 -6.51
N GLY A 765 30.94 -15.46 -6.94
CA GLY A 765 32.20 -15.97 -7.48
C GLY A 765 33.27 -16.29 -6.43
N ASP A 766 33.09 -15.82 -5.19
CA ASP A 766 33.95 -16.04 -4.03
C ASP A 766 33.12 -16.54 -2.83
N LEU A 767 33.80 -17.15 -1.83
CA LEU A 767 33.16 -17.58 -0.58
C LEU A 767 32.61 -16.37 0.19
N MET A 768 31.29 -16.29 0.31
CA MET A 768 30.58 -15.23 1.03
C MET A 768 29.80 -15.84 2.20
N PRO A 769 30.21 -15.67 3.47
CA PRO A 769 29.45 -16.18 4.62
C PRO A 769 28.01 -15.67 4.66
N ARG A 770 27.13 -16.36 5.39
CA ARG A 770 25.69 -16.04 5.49
C ARG A 770 25.50 -14.66 6.10
N GLU A 771 24.81 -13.79 5.36
CA GLU A 771 24.45 -12.44 5.82
C GLU A 771 22.95 -12.35 6.06
N GLN A 772 22.53 -11.63 7.10
CA GLN A 772 21.11 -11.47 7.45
C GLN A 772 20.55 -10.17 6.89
N LEU A 773 19.25 -10.20 6.56
CA LEU A 773 18.54 -9.03 6.04
C LEU A 773 18.03 -8.14 7.18
N ASN A 774 18.28 -6.84 7.06
CA ASN A 774 17.55 -5.82 7.77
C ASN A 774 16.27 -5.47 6.99
N GLN A 775 15.11 -5.59 7.61
CA GLN A 775 13.82 -5.24 7.03
C GLN A 775 13.59 -3.72 6.99
N LEU A 776 14.24 -2.95 7.87
CA LEU A 776 14.04 -1.51 8.02
C LEU A 776 15.11 -0.69 7.28
N THR A 777 14.87 0.61 7.14
CA THR A 777 15.91 1.56 6.73
C THR A 777 16.96 1.65 7.84
N SER A 778 18.20 2.01 7.52
CA SER A 778 19.27 2.19 8.53
C SER A 778 19.38 3.63 9.02
N TYR A 779 18.47 4.50 8.59
CA TYR A 779 18.50 5.92 8.89
C TYR A 779 17.57 6.21 10.06
N LEU A 780 17.88 7.25 10.83
CA LEU A 780 16.93 7.82 11.77
C LEU A 780 15.97 8.72 11.01
N ASP A 781 14.97 8.10 10.39
CA ASP A 781 14.04 8.76 9.48
C ASP A 781 12.57 8.50 9.78
N ALA A 782 12.29 8.04 11.00
CA ALA A 782 10.96 7.76 11.52
C ALA A 782 10.23 6.64 10.75
N SER A 783 10.95 5.66 10.21
CA SER A 783 10.40 4.51 9.50
C SER A 783 9.44 3.67 10.37
N GLN A 784 9.61 3.67 11.68
CA GLN A 784 8.67 3.06 12.63
C GLN A 784 7.32 3.79 12.72
N VAL A 785 7.24 5.02 12.22
CA VAL A 785 5.99 5.80 12.04
C VAL A 785 5.48 5.67 10.61
N TYR A 786 6.36 5.81 9.61
CA TYR A 786 5.99 5.97 8.20
C TYR A 786 6.03 4.69 7.36
N GLY A 787 6.63 3.62 7.88
CA GLY A 787 6.92 2.39 7.15
C GLY A 787 8.26 2.43 6.42
N TYR A 788 8.70 1.25 5.99
CA TYR A 788 9.97 0.98 5.30
C TYR A 788 9.77 0.51 3.85
N ASP A 789 8.53 0.50 3.36
CA ASP A 789 8.18 0.22 1.97
C ASP A 789 6.97 1.06 1.53
N ASP A 790 6.90 1.38 0.23
CA ASP A 790 5.87 2.25 -0.33
C ASP A 790 4.43 1.74 -0.13
N LYS A 791 4.22 0.41 -0.07
CA LYS A 791 2.88 -0.16 0.11
C LYS A 791 2.41 0.04 1.55
N LEU A 792 3.26 -0.25 2.54
CA LEU A 792 2.95 0.02 3.94
C LEU A 792 2.75 1.52 4.18
N ALA A 793 3.65 2.37 3.68
CA ALA A 793 3.53 3.83 3.82
C ALA A 793 2.22 4.37 3.22
N ARG A 794 1.82 3.88 2.05
CA ARG A 794 0.50 4.23 1.47
C ARG A 794 -0.67 3.73 2.33
N ASP A 795 -0.60 2.50 2.84
CA ASP A 795 -1.69 1.94 3.66
C ASP A 795 -1.87 2.70 5.00
N LEU A 796 -0.82 3.37 5.50
CA LEU A 796 -0.83 4.21 6.70
C LEU A 796 -1.34 5.65 6.47
N ARG A 797 -1.36 6.12 5.21
CA ARG A 797 -1.74 7.50 4.87
C ARG A 797 -3.25 7.66 4.67
N ASP A 798 -3.77 8.82 5.06
CA ASP A 798 -5.14 9.22 4.75
C ASP A 798 -5.20 9.86 3.36
N PHE A 799 -5.78 9.13 2.41
CA PHE A 799 -6.06 9.64 1.07
C PHE A 799 -7.51 10.12 0.89
N THR A 800 -8.33 10.11 1.96
CA THR A 800 -9.70 10.63 1.91
C THR A 800 -9.74 12.16 1.89
N THR A 801 -8.65 12.80 2.33
CA THR A 801 -8.45 14.24 2.31
C THR A 801 -7.13 14.60 1.63
N ASP A 802 -7.04 15.79 1.03
CA ASP A 802 -5.78 16.33 0.47
C ASP A 802 -4.96 17.09 1.53
N ARG A 803 -4.93 16.57 2.77
CA ARG A 803 -4.30 17.24 3.93
C ARG A 803 -2.95 16.63 4.31
N GLY A 804 -2.53 15.56 3.64
CA GLY A 804 -1.23 14.92 3.89
C GLY A 804 -1.13 14.21 5.24
N LEU A 805 -2.25 13.75 5.79
CA LEU A 805 -2.31 13.12 7.12
C LEU A 805 -1.95 11.63 7.08
N LEU A 806 -1.53 11.10 8.21
CA LEU A 806 -1.61 9.68 8.53
C LEU A 806 -3.03 9.33 9.02
N ARG A 807 -3.45 8.09 8.76
CA ARG A 807 -4.77 7.58 9.17
C ARG A 807 -4.88 7.57 10.67
N GLU A 808 -5.97 8.15 11.16
CA GLU A 808 -6.34 8.10 12.56
C GLU A 808 -7.29 6.93 12.83
N GLY A 809 -7.21 6.38 14.04
CA GLY A 809 -8.07 5.30 14.50
C GLY A 809 -9.19 5.77 15.42
N PRO A 810 -9.61 4.92 16.37
CA PRO A 810 -10.67 5.29 17.31
C PRO A 810 -10.25 6.51 18.14
N THR A 811 -11.22 7.38 18.42
CA THR A 811 -11.09 8.51 19.33
C THR A 811 -11.99 8.26 20.53
N LEU A 812 -11.42 8.26 21.73
CA LEU A 812 -12.18 8.07 22.96
C LEU A 812 -12.78 9.41 23.42
N PRO A 813 -13.92 9.41 24.13
CA PRO A 813 -14.47 10.65 24.69
C PRO A 813 -13.42 11.39 25.52
N GLY A 814 -13.17 12.67 25.18
CA GLY A 814 -12.19 13.52 25.86
C GLY A 814 -10.71 13.20 25.59
N HIS A 815 -10.41 12.32 24.63
CA HIS A 815 -9.02 11.96 24.25
C HIS A 815 -8.76 12.28 22.78
N LYS A 816 -7.48 12.37 22.40
CA LYS A 816 -7.06 12.54 21.00
C LYS A 816 -7.11 11.17 20.27
N PRO A 817 -7.09 11.17 18.92
CA PRO A 817 -7.14 9.94 18.15
C PRO A 817 -6.00 8.96 18.48
N LEU A 818 -6.29 7.66 18.48
CA LEU A 818 -5.29 6.59 18.56
C LEU A 818 -4.81 6.21 17.14
N LEU A 819 -3.83 5.30 17.07
CA LEU A 819 -3.45 4.64 15.82
C LEU A 819 -4.67 3.93 15.18
N PRO A 820 -4.67 3.71 13.86
CA PRO A 820 -5.73 2.95 13.20
C PRO A 820 -5.66 1.47 13.57
N TYR A 821 -6.81 0.80 13.68
CA TYR A 821 -6.84 -0.65 13.82
C TYR A 821 -6.27 -1.33 12.58
N ALA A 822 -5.60 -2.46 12.76
CA ALA A 822 -5.24 -3.33 11.67
C ALA A 822 -6.53 -3.81 10.95
N SER A 823 -6.72 -3.37 9.70
CA SER A 823 -7.87 -3.77 8.89
C SER A 823 -7.66 -5.18 8.33
N GLY A 824 -8.35 -6.16 8.92
CA GLY A 824 -8.27 -7.57 8.55
C GLY A 824 -8.01 -8.46 9.78
N GLN A 825 -8.54 -9.68 9.76
CA GLN A 825 -8.47 -10.62 10.89
C GLN A 825 -7.07 -11.23 11.15
N PHE A 826 -6.00 -10.56 10.73
CA PHE A 826 -4.63 -11.10 10.73
C PHE A 826 -3.69 -10.50 11.77
N VAL A 827 -4.15 -9.63 12.65
CA VAL A 827 -3.35 -9.24 13.82
C VAL A 827 -4.30 -9.13 14.99
N ASP A 828 -4.59 -10.28 15.59
CA ASP A 828 -5.38 -10.34 16.82
C ASP A 828 -4.43 -10.22 18.01
N CYS A 829 -4.34 -9.03 18.60
CA CYS A 829 -3.53 -8.81 19.81
C CYS A 829 -4.24 -9.31 21.07
N ARG A 830 -5.45 -9.87 20.97
CA ARG A 830 -6.18 -10.35 22.14
C ARG A 830 -5.49 -11.62 22.64
N ARG A 831 -4.89 -11.51 23.82
CA ARG A 831 -4.38 -12.65 24.62
C ARG A 831 -5.48 -13.69 24.85
N ASN A 832 -6.70 -13.20 25.07
CA ASN A 832 -7.92 -13.98 25.21
C ASN A 832 -9.09 -13.20 24.57
N PRO A 833 -9.82 -13.76 23.60
CA PRO A 833 -10.97 -13.08 22.98
C PRO A 833 -12.10 -12.71 23.96
N LEU A 834 -12.10 -13.28 25.16
CA LEU A 834 -13.04 -12.95 26.24
C LEU A 834 -12.60 -11.74 27.08
N GLU A 835 -11.33 -11.33 27.01
CA GLU A 835 -10.82 -10.19 27.80
C GLU A 835 -11.22 -8.85 27.20
N SER A 836 -11.23 -8.72 25.86
CA SER A 836 -11.61 -7.48 25.19
C SER A 836 -11.94 -7.72 23.72
N SER A 837 -12.71 -6.80 23.13
CA SER A 837 -13.01 -6.76 21.69
C SER A 837 -11.99 -5.97 20.86
N ILE A 838 -11.00 -5.33 21.51
CA ILE A 838 -10.05 -4.42 20.87
C ILE A 838 -8.97 -5.20 20.08
N ASN A 839 -8.77 -4.80 18.82
CA ASN A 839 -7.81 -5.41 17.91
C ASN A 839 -6.42 -4.76 18.00
N CYS A 840 -5.40 -5.32 17.35
CA CYS A 840 -4.11 -4.62 17.21
C CYS A 840 -4.25 -3.30 16.44
N PHE A 841 -3.36 -2.37 16.76
CA PHE A 841 -3.13 -1.17 15.98
C PHE A 841 -2.10 -1.41 14.86
N VAL A 842 -2.10 -0.57 13.83
CA VAL A 842 -1.07 -0.60 12.77
C VAL A 842 -0.25 0.68 12.79
N ALA A 843 1.05 0.55 12.57
CA ALA A 843 2.05 1.63 12.49
C ALA A 843 3.10 1.29 11.41
N GLY A 844 4.13 2.13 11.27
CA GLY A 844 5.25 1.89 10.36
C GLY A 844 6.08 0.65 10.70
N ASP A 845 6.14 0.27 11.98
CA ASP A 845 6.78 -0.97 12.44
C ASP A 845 5.75 -1.96 13.01
N ILE A 846 5.90 -3.25 12.68
CA ILE A 846 4.95 -4.31 13.04
C ILE A 846 4.96 -4.64 14.54
N ARG A 847 6.03 -4.26 15.26
CA ARG A 847 6.22 -4.53 16.69
C ARG A 847 5.63 -3.43 17.56
N ALA A 848 4.93 -2.42 16.99
CA ALA A 848 4.31 -1.34 17.75
C ALA A 848 3.36 -1.81 18.89
N ASN A 849 2.77 -3.00 18.77
CA ASN A 849 1.90 -3.59 19.80
C ASN A 849 2.62 -4.52 20.77
N GLU A 850 3.95 -4.65 20.69
CA GLU A 850 4.75 -5.58 21.51
C GLU A 850 4.48 -5.36 22.99
N GLN A 851 4.47 -4.09 23.44
CA GLN A 851 4.04 -3.68 24.78
C GLN A 851 3.33 -2.31 24.73
N VAL A 852 2.44 -2.03 25.70
CA VAL A 852 1.52 -0.88 25.64
C VAL A 852 2.15 0.50 25.77
N GLY A 853 3.29 0.64 26.44
CA GLY A 853 4.10 1.86 26.47
C GLY A 853 4.72 2.21 25.11
N LEU A 854 5.20 1.20 24.37
CA LEU A 854 5.68 1.37 22.99
C LEU A 854 4.53 1.80 22.08
N LEU A 855 3.37 1.16 22.23
CA LEU A 855 2.16 1.54 21.50
C LEU A 855 1.73 2.99 21.77
N ALA A 856 1.85 3.44 23.02
CA ALA A 856 1.61 4.83 23.39
C ALA A 856 2.60 5.78 22.69
N MET A 857 3.89 5.43 22.61
CA MET A 857 4.88 6.21 21.87
C MET A 857 4.56 6.32 20.37
N HIS A 858 4.24 5.20 19.69
CA HIS A 858 3.84 5.26 18.28
C HIS A 858 2.60 6.15 18.07
N THR A 859 1.66 6.13 19.01
CA THR A 859 0.46 6.98 18.96
C THR A 859 0.82 8.47 19.05
N LEU A 860 1.73 8.86 19.94
CA LEU A 860 2.16 10.25 20.07
C LEU A 860 2.86 10.76 18.81
N TRP A 861 3.69 9.94 18.16
CA TRP A 861 4.41 10.34 16.94
C TRP A 861 3.53 10.37 15.68
N LEU A 862 2.48 9.54 15.62
CA LEU A 862 1.39 9.71 14.64
C LEU A 862 0.71 11.07 14.84
N ARG A 863 0.37 11.41 16.09
CA ARG A 863 -0.28 12.68 16.42
C ARG A 863 0.60 13.87 16.05
N GLU A 864 1.92 13.77 16.28
CA GLU A 864 2.85 14.85 15.94
C GLU A 864 2.91 15.11 14.43
N HIS A 865 2.97 14.05 13.61
CA HIS A 865 2.87 14.20 12.16
C HIS A 865 1.59 14.94 11.76
N ASN A 866 0.44 14.50 12.26
CA ASN A 866 -0.84 15.10 11.90
C ASN A 866 -0.98 16.54 12.44
N ARG A 867 -0.38 16.86 13.59
CA ARG A 867 -0.32 18.22 14.13
C ARG A 867 0.47 19.15 13.20
N ILE A 868 1.68 18.73 12.80
CA ILE A 868 2.53 19.48 11.88
C ILE A 868 1.84 19.64 10.52
N ALA A 869 1.30 18.57 9.94
CA ALA A 869 0.64 18.61 8.64
C ALA A 869 -0.58 19.56 8.63
N ARG A 870 -1.37 19.58 9.71
CA ARG A 870 -2.48 20.54 9.88
C ARG A 870 -1.98 21.98 9.95
N ALA A 871 -0.97 22.25 10.77
CA ALA A 871 -0.40 23.60 10.90
C ALA A 871 0.22 24.09 9.57
N LEU A 872 0.97 23.24 8.86
CA LEU A 872 1.52 23.55 7.55
C LEU A 872 0.45 23.83 6.51
N ARG A 873 -0.70 23.13 6.56
CA ARG A 873 -1.83 23.38 5.66
C ARG A 873 -2.46 24.75 5.89
N GLU A 874 -2.56 25.18 7.14
CA GLU A 874 -3.12 26.49 7.50
C GLU A 874 -2.22 27.62 7.01
N MET A 875 -0.91 27.51 7.21
CA MET A 875 0.06 28.51 6.75
C MET A 875 0.29 28.46 5.24
N ASN A 876 0.18 27.28 4.62
CA ASN A 876 0.40 27.06 3.21
C ASN A 876 -0.82 26.43 2.50
N PRO A 877 -1.94 27.16 2.31
CA PRO A 877 -3.16 26.62 1.69
C PRO A 877 -2.97 26.13 0.24
N HIS A 878 -1.91 26.57 -0.42
CA HIS A 878 -1.55 26.17 -1.78
C HIS A 878 -0.82 24.82 -1.86
N TRP A 879 -0.34 24.26 -0.75
CA TRP A 879 0.32 22.94 -0.74
C TRP A 879 -0.72 21.83 -0.84
N ASN A 880 -0.45 20.85 -1.71
CA ASN A 880 -1.23 19.62 -1.81
C ASN A 880 -0.84 18.61 -0.70
N GLY A 881 -1.63 17.55 -0.56
CA GLY A 881 -1.45 16.53 0.47
C GLY A 881 -0.11 15.80 0.39
N GLU A 882 0.48 15.63 -0.81
CA GLU A 882 1.81 15.02 -0.93
C GLU A 882 2.90 15.92 -0.35
N LYS A 883 2.91 17.23 -0.68
CA LYS A 883 3.90 18.17 -0.12
C LYS A 883 3.74 18.28 1.40
N LEU A 884 2.51 18.34 1.90
CA LEU A 884 2.22 18.37 3.35
C LEU A 884 2.74 17.13 4.06
N TYR A 885 2.46 15.94 3.52
CA TYR A 885 2.94 14.68 4.07
C TYR A 885 4.48 14.64 4.12
N GLN A 886 5.15 15.02 3.02
CA GLN A 886 6.61 14.95 2.94
C GLN A 886 7.30 15.97 3.85
N GLU A 887 6.79 17.20 3.96
CA GLU A 887 7.35 18.20 4.89
C GLU A 887 7.12 17.82 6.35
N ALA A 888 5.92 17.35 6.71
CA ALA A 888 5.65 16.86 8.07
C ALA A 888 6.53 15.66 8.41
N ARG A 889 6.67 14.68 7.50
CA ARG A 889 7.59 13.54 7.65
C ARG A 889 9.04 13.99 7.86
N ARG A 890 9.47 14.98 7.09
CA ARG A 890 10.83 15.52 7.14
C ARG A 890 11.12 16.22 8.47
N ILE A 891 10.17 17.02 8.99
CA ILE A 891 10.28 17.69 10.29
C ILE A 891 10.32 16.63 11.40
N VAL A 892 9.38 15.68 11.43
CA VAL A 892 9.36 14.60 12.42
C VAL A 892 10.68 13.82 12.45
N GLY A 893 11.23 13.45 11.29
CA GLY A 893 12.54 12.79 11.23
C GLY A 893 13.66 13.65 11.85
N ALA A 894 13.65 14.96 11.60
CA ALA A 894 14.62 15.90 12.17
C ALA A 894 14.46 16.07 13.69
N GLU A 895 13.22 16.13 14.20
CA GLU A 895 12.91 16.15 15.63
C GLU A 895 13.48 14.91 16.33
N MET A 896 13.28 13.72 15.75
CA MET A 896 13.78 12.46 16.31
C MET A 896 15.31 12.38 16.28
N GLN A 897 15.94 12.85 15.20
CA GLN A 897 17.40 12.97 15.11
C GLN A 897 17.95 13.90 16.20
N HIS A 898 17.34 15.08 16.36
CA HIS A 898 17.75 16.06 17.36
C HIS A 898 17.59 15.52 18.79
N ILE A 899 16.41 15.01 19.15
CA ILE A 899 16.15 14.40 20.46
C ILE A 899 17.14 13.27 20.74
N THR A 900 17.40 12.40 19.77
CA THR A 900 18.31 11.27 19.96
C THR A 900 19.73 11.74 20.26
N TYR A 901 20.30 12.62 19.44
CA TYR A 901 21.71 12.99 19.57
C TYR A 901 22.00 14.02 20.65
N ARG A 902 21.07 14.95 20.89
CA ARG A 902 21.25 16.04 21.86
C ARG A 902 20.74 15.70 23.25
N HIS A 903 19.66 14.92 23.35
CA HIS A 903 19.03 14.65 24.64
C HIS A 903 19.31 13.22 25.13
N TRP A 904 19.12 12.20 24.27
CA TRP A 904 19.19 10.80 24.69
C TRP A 904 20.61 10.22 24.77
N LEU A 905 21.45 10.35 23.73
CA LEU A 905 22.82 9.80 23.73
C LEU A 905 23.66 10.29 24.93
N PRO A 906 23.59 11.57 25.36
CA PRO A 906 24.30 12.02 26.56
C PRO A 906 23.83 11.36 27.87
N ARG A 907 22.65 10.75 27.91
CA ARG A 907 22.21 9.96 29.08
C ARG A 907 22.76 8.54 29.07
N ILE A 908 23.08 8.01 27.89
CA ILE A 908 23.68 6.68 27.74
C ILE A 908 25.19 6.73 27.97
N PHE A 909 25.87 7.79 27.55
CA PHE A 909 27.33 7.89 27.61
C PHE A 909 27.87 9.00 28.50
N GLY A 910 27.01 9.70 29.25
CA GLY A 910 27.41 10.83 30.08
C GLY A 910 27.58 12.14 29.32
N SER A 911 27.68 13.24 30.06
CA SER A 911 27.66 14.61 29.54
C SER A 911 28.92 15.03 28.77
N THR A 912 30.02 14.30 28.85
CA THR A 912 31.30 14.66 28.21
C THR A 912 31.36 14.33 26.71
N ILE A 913 30.33 13.68 26.14
CA ILE A 913 30.33 13.19 24.74
C ILE A 913 30.16 14.28 23.69
N GLU A 914 29.31 15.29 23.93
CA GLU A 914 29.02 16.32 22.92
C GLU A 914 30.30 17.05 22.47
N ASP A 915 31.22 17.30 23.41
CA ASP A 915 32.47 18.01 23.13
C ASP A 915 33.67 17.12 22.79
N SER A 916 33.66 15.81 23.12
CA SER A 916 34.89 15.00 23.05
C SER A 916 34.84 13.71 22.21
N MET A 917 33.68 13.05 22.03
CA MET A 917 33.66 11.69 21.43
C MET A 917 32.96 11.57 20.09
N LEU A 918 31.73 12.07 19.90
CA LEU A 918 31.12 12.09 18.55
C LEU A 918 31.69 13.23 17.70
N GLY A 919 32.26 14.25 18.35
CA GLY A 919 32.75 15.48 17.74
C GLY A 919 31.62 16.32 17.13
N SER A 920 31.93 17.56 16.78
CA SER A 920 31.02 18.42 16.02
C SER A 920 30.73 17.80 14.65
N TYR A 921 29.50 17.94 14.16
CA TYR A 921 29.14 17.51 12.81
C TYR A 921 29.97 18.26 11.77
N ARG A 922 30.58 17.54 10.82
CA ARG A 922 31.48 18.11 9.79
C ARG A 922 30.87 18.15 8.39
N GLY A 923 29.58 17.82 8.27
CA GLY A 923 28.90 17.63 6.99
C GLY A 923 28.78 16.16 6.58
N TYR A 924 27.95 15.91 5.57
CA TYR A 924 27.71 14.57 5.01
C TYR A 924 28.95 14.04 4.26
N ASP A 925 29.37 12.82 4.57
CA ASP A 925 30.42 12.11 3.86
C ASP A 925 29.84 10.97 2.99
N PRO A 926 29.85 11.09 1.65
CA PRO A 926 29.32 10.06 0.76
C PRO A 926 30.14 8.77 0.72
N ASN A 927 31.29 8.69 1.40
CA ASN A 927 32.10 7.47 1.51
C ASN A 927 31.81 6.71 2.81
N VAL A 928 30.97 7.26 3.70
CA VAL A 928 30.53 6.59 4.92
C VAL A 928 29.28 5.77 4.62
N ASP A 929 29.42 4.46 4.76
CA ASP A 929 28.28 3.54 4.80
C ASP A 929 27.57 3.67 6.15
N ALA A 930 26.32 4.17 6.10
CA ALA A 930 25.44 4.36 7.24
C ALA A 930 24.62 3.11 7.60
N SER A 931 24.74 2.03 6.83
CA SER A 931 23.99 0.79 7.07
C SER A 931 24.22 0.28 8.49
N ILE A 932 23.15 -0.19 9.15
CA ILE A 932 23.26 -0.75 10.49
C ILE A 932 24.14 -2.00 10.46
N SER A 933 25.10 -2.06 11.38
CA SER A 933 25.98 -3.21 11.53
C SER A 933 25.30 -4.35 12.28
N ASN A 934 25.65 -5.58 11.92
CA ASN A 934 25.04 -6.78 12.49
C ASN A 934 25.25 -6.85 14.02
N VAL A 935 26.44 -6.47 14.49
CA VAL A 935 26.78 -6.44 15.93
C VAL A 935 25.99 -5.37 16.69
N PHE A 936 25.69 -4.23 16.06
CA PHE A 936 24.89 -3.18 16.68
C PHE A 936 23.46 -3.66 16.92
N ALA A 937 22.79 -4.12 15.86
CA ALA A 937 21.40 -4.61 15.87
C ALA A 937 21.22 -5.87 16.77
N THR A 938 22.21 -6.77 16.74
CA THR A 938 22.06 -8.09 17.36
C THR A 938 22.63 -8.16 18.77
N ALA A 939 23.51 -7.23 19.15
CA ALA A 939 24.14 -7.22 20.47
C ALA A 939 24.13 -5.83 21.13
N ALA A 940 24.81 -4.83 20.56
CA ALA A 940 25.13 -3.61 21.29
C ALA A 940 23.90 -2.78 21.68
N LEU A 941 22.95 -2.53 20.77
CA LEU A 941 21.75 -1.72 21.07
C LEU A 941 20.78 -2.42 22.03
N ARG A 942 20.90 -3.74 22.16
CA ARG A 942 20.13 -4.56 23.10
C ARG A 942 20.56 -4.42 24.56
N PHE A 943 21.52 -3.53 24.87
CA PHE A 943 21.80 -3.13 26.26
C PHE A 943 20.55 -2.54 26.93
N GLY A 944 19.64 -1.93 26.17
CA GLY A 944 18.38 -1.38 26.68
C GLY A 944 17.55 -2.39 27.47
N HIS A 945 17.68 -3.70 27.19
CA HIS A 945 17.01 -4.74 27.96
C HIS A 945 17.37 -4.75 29.45
N SER A 946 18.56 -4.28 29.86
CA SER A 946 18.93 -4.19 31.28
C SER A 946 18.28 -3.01 32.01
N LEU A 947 17.70 -2.06 31.28
CA LEU A 947 17.05 -0.85 31.80
C LEU A 947 15.55 -1.02 32.03
N ILE A 948 14.97 -2.14 31.58
CA ILE A 948 13.54 -2.43 31.66
C ILE A 948 13.15 -2.76 33.11
N GLN A 949 12.18 -2.01 33.65
CA GLN A 949 11.54 -2.36 34.92
C GLN A 949 10.59 -3.56 34.73
N PRO A 950 10.37 -4.40 35.77
CA PRO A 950 9.43 -5.51 35.71
C PRO A 950 7.95 -5.06 35.66
N ARG A 951 7.69 -3.76 35.76
CA ARG A 951 6.36 -3.15 35.83
C ARG A 951 6.35 -1.80 35.12
N LEU A 952 5.21 -1.43 34.55
CA LEU A 952 4.92 -0.11 34.02
C LEU A 952 4.03 0.64 35.01
N GLU A 953 4.49 1.81 35.43
CA GLU A 953 3.71 2.71 36.27
C GLU A 953 2.64 3.42 35.44
N ARG A 954 1.48 3.69 36.05
CA ARG A 954 0.34 4.34 35.39
C ARG A 954 -0.20 5.45 36.26
N LEU A 955 0.09 6.69 35.87
CA LEU A 955 -0.09 7.85 36.74
C LEU A 955 -1.12 8.85 36.19
N ASN A 956 -2.02 9.32 37.05
CA ASN A 956 -2.97 10.38 36.72
C ASN A 956 -2.26 11.76 36.61
N ALA A 957 -3.03 12.82 36.32
CA ALA A 957 -2.51 14.18 36.19
C ALA A 957 -1.85 14.75 37.48
N SER A 958 -2.14 14.17 38.64
CA SER A 958 -1.52 14.53 39.93
C SER A 958 -0.34 13.62 40.29
N PHE A 959 0.16 12.84 39.32
CA PHE A 959 1.26 11.89 39.50
C PHE A 959 1.01 10.82 40.57
N GLN A 960 -0.27 10.48 40.79
CA GLN A 960 -0.69 9.37 41.65
C GLN A 960 -1.11 8.17 40.80
N PRO A 961 -0.95 6.92 41.28
CA PRO A 961 -1.44 5.74 40.57
C PRO A 961 -2.93 5.85 40.20
N ILE A 962 -3.28 5.44 38.97
CA ILE A 962 -4.69 5.33 38.55
C ILE A 962 -5.40 4.19 39.31
N PRO A 963 -6.75 4.16 39.38
CA PRO A 963 -7.49 3.11 40.10
C PRO A 963 -7.17 1.67 39.68
N GLN A 964 -6.80 1.47 38.42
CA GLN A 964 -6.37 0.17 37.88
C GLN A 964 -4.98 -0.27 38.38
N GLY A 965 -4.23 0.62 39.07
CA GLY A 965 -2.92 0.36 39.65
C GLY A 965 -1.79 0.31 38.62
N LEU A 966 -0.61 -0.13 39.05
CA LEU A 966 0.52 -0.43 38.15
C LEU A 966 0.24 -1.66 37.27
N LEU A 967 1.03 -1.86 36.21
CA LEU A 967 0.89 -2.98 35.28
C LEU A 967 2.17 -3.83 35.27
N ASN A 968 2.09 -5.13 35.59
CA ASN A 968 3.26 -5.99 35.42
C ASN A 968 3.63 -6.11 33.94
N LEU A 969 4.93 -6.23 33.64
CA LEU A 969 5.40 -6.26 32.26
C LEU A 969 4.82 -7.44 31.46
N ARG A 970 4.72 -8.64 32.06
CA ARG A 970 4.02 -9.78 31.44
C ARG A 970 2.56 -9.49 31.09
N ASP A 971 1.94 -8.51 31.73
CA ASP A 971 0.54 -8.09 31.52
C ASP A 971 0.41 -6.93 30.52
N ALA A 972 1.54 -6.32 30.13
CA ALA A 972 1.64 -5.25 29.15
C ALA A 972 1.85 -5.73 27.70
N PHE A 973 2.42 -6.92 27.49
CA PHE A 973 2.71 -7.41 26.14
C PHE A 973 1.47 -7.68 25.27
N PHE A 974 1.37 -7.16 24.05
CA PHE A 974 0.21 -7.38 23.17
C PHE A 974 -1.14 -7.13 23.90
N ALA A 975 -1.27 -6.01 24.61
CA ALA A 975 -2.48 -5.70 25.38
C ALA A 975 -3.09 -4.34 24.99
N PRO A 976 -3.39 -4.07 23.70
CA PRO A 976 -3.83 -2.75 23.23
C PRO A 976 -5.14 -2.29 23.89
N TRP A 977 -5.96 -3.21 24.37
CA TRP A 977 -7.18 -2.91 25.11
C TRP A 977 -6.91 -2.10 26.39
N ARG A 978 -5.76 -2.29 27.05
CA ARG A 978 -5.37 -1.51 28.22
C ARG A 978 -5.25 -0.02 27.89
N LEU A 979 -4.78 0.30 26.67
CA LEU A 979 -4.70 1.68 26.20
C LEU A 979 -6.10 2.27 25.93
N VAL A 980 -7.00 1.45 25.38
CA VAL A 980 -8.35 1.88 24.98
C VAL A 980 -9.31 1.99 26.16
N GLU A 981 -9.24 1.05 27.09
CA GLU A 981 -10.24 0.87 28.16
C GLU A 981 -9.74 1.41 29.51
N GLU A 982 -8.42 1.66 29.67
CA GLU A 982 -7.82 2.04 30.97
C GLU A 982 -7.07 3.38 30.94
N GLY A 983 -7.61 4.36 30.22
CA GLY A 983 -7.23 5.79 30.38
C GLY A 983 -6.34 6.41 29.31
N GLY A 984 -6.25 5.80 28.11
CA GLY A 984 -5.52 6.39 26.99
C GLY A 984 -3.99 6.28 27.12
N VAL A 985 -3.27 7.14 26.41
CA VAL A 985 -1.78 7.12 26.40
C VAL A 985 -1.19 7.75 27.65
N ASP A 986 -1.86 8.75 28.20
CA ASP A 986 -1.38 9.64 29.25
C ASP A 986 -0.85 8.92 30.49
N PRO A 987 -1.58 7.95 31.11
CA PRO A 987 -1.11 7.31 32.33
C PRO A 987 0.22 6.58 32.17
N LEU A 988 0.40 5.90 31.05
CA LEU A 988 1.64 5.18 30.72
C LEU A 988 2.77 6.15 30.46
N ILE A 989 2.52 7.22 29.70
CA ILE A 989 3.52 8.24 29.38
C ILE A 989 4.00 8.94 30.66
N ARG A 990 3.09 9.37 31.53
CA ARG A 990 3.45 9.94 32.86
C ARG A 990 4.26 8.96 33.68
N GLY A 991 3.84 7.69 33.73
CA GLY A 991 4.61 6.65 34.41
C GLY A 991 6.04 6.54 33.90
N MET A 992 6.25 6.58 32.58
CA MET A 992 7.59 6.43 32.01
C MET A 992 8.50 7.63 32.24
N TYR A 993 7.99 8.87 32.12
CA TYR A 993 8.84 10.05 32.34
C TYR A 993 9.00 10.44 33.81
N ALA A 994 8.08 10.04 34.71
CA ALA A 994 8.13 10.42 36.12
C ALA A 994 8.76 9.37 37.03
N THR A 995 9.00 8.15 36.55
CA THR A 995 9.56 7.05 37.35
C THR A 995 10.86 6.53 36.78
N ALA A 996 11.65 5.86 37.62
CA ALA A 996 13.02 5.46 37.31
C ALA A 996 13.10 4.28 36.35
N ALA A 997 14.11 4.29 35.48
CA ALA A 997 14.54 3.08 34.78
C ALA A 997 15.15 2.07 35.78
N LYS A 998 15.33 0.83 35.35
CA LYS A 998 16.10 -0.15 36.13
C LYS A 998 17.60 0.16 35.99
N LEU A 999 18.34 0.16 37.10
CA LEU A 999 19.80 0.25 37.09
C LEU A 999 20.41 -1.11 36.73
N LYS A 1000 21.43 -1.13 35.87
CA LYS A 1000 22.24 -2.33 35.62
C LYS A 1000 23.36 -2.40 36.64
N LEU A 1001 23.39 -3.46 37.43
CA LEU A 1001 24.48 -3.78 38.36
C LEU A 1001 25.18 -5.08 37.94
N PRO A 1002 26.41 -5.37 38.38
CA PRO A 1002 27.19 -6.52 37.93
C PRO A 1002 26.44 -7.86 38.01
N GLU A 1003 25.64 -8.05 39.07
CA GLU A 1003 24.82 -9.26 39.30
C GLU A 1003 23.31 -9.03 39.12
N GLN A 1004 22.88 -7.85 38.64
CA GLN A 1004 21.47 -7.54 38.40
C GLN A 1004 21.27 -7.04 36.96
N ASN A 1005 21.28 -7.96 36.00
CA ASN A 1005 21.17 -7.63 34.57
C ASN A 1005 19.72 -7.55 34.09
N LEU A 1006 19.09 -8.66 33.69
CA LEU A 1006 17.69 -8.66 33.23
C LEU A 1006 16.77 -9.24 34.30
N ASN A 1007 15.62 -8.59 34.49
CA ASN A 1007 14.63 -9.04 35.45
C ASN A 1007 13.87 -10.30 34.96
N VAL A 1008 13.30 -11.07 35.89
CA VAL A 1008 12.60 -12.32 35.58
C VAL A 1008 11.35 -12.19 34.72
N GLU A 1009 10.75 -11.00 34.57
CA GLU A 1009 9.64 -10.82 33.62
C GLU A 1009 10.11 -10.98 32.17
N LEU A 1010 11.40 -10.73 31.89
CA LEU A 1010 12.01 -10.88 30.57
C LEU A 1010 12.70 -12.22 30.34
N THR A 1011 13.24 -12.85 31.38
CA THR A 1011 13.96 -14.13 31.25
C THR A 1011 13.07 -15.33 31.52
N GLU A 1012 11.98 -15.18 32.29
CA GLU A 1012 11.10 -16.28 32.68
C GLU A 1012 9.64 -16.13 32.25
N GLN A 1013 9.15 -14.90 32.08
CA GLN A 1013 7.73 -14.62 31.81
C GLN A 1013 7.49 -13.99 30.44
N LEU A 1014 8.53 -13.88 29.60
CA LEU A 1014 8.43 -13.19 28.31
C LEU A 1014 7.33 -13.85 27.46
N PHE A 1015 6.32 -13.06 27.13
CA PHE A 1015 5.16 -13.50 26.34
C PHE A 1015 4.43 -14.74 26.90
N ARG A 1016 4.47 -14.99 28.21
CA ARG A 1016 3.80 -16.13 28.84
C ARG A 1016 2.33 -16.28 28.46
N THR A 1017 1.64 -15.16 28.25
CA THR A 1017 0.23 -15.12 27.89
C THR A 1017 -0.03 -15.27 26.39
N ALA A 1018 1.01 -15.12 25.55
CA ALA A 1018 0.90 -15.15 24.10
C ALA A 1018 1.57 -16.38 23.46
N HIS A 1019 2.37 -17.14 24.20
CA HIS A 1019 3.07 -18.32 23.71
C HIS A 1019 2.85 -19.55 24.61
N ALA A 1020 2.81 -20.75 24.01
CA ALA A 1020 2.59 -22.00 24.74
C ALA A 1020 3.64 -22.29 25.83
N VAL A 1021 4.85 -21.72 25.67
CA VAL A 1021 5.91 -21.72 26.67
C VAL A 1021 6.45 -20.30 26.74
N ALA A 1022 6.47 -19.69 27.94
CA ALA A 1022 7.10 -18.40 28.14
C ALA A 1022 8.55 -18.44 27.60
N LEU A 1023 8.99 -17.37 26.95
CA LEU A 1023 10.31 -17.29 26.35
C LEU A 1023 11.31 -16.66 27.33
N ASP A 1024 12.56 -16.62 26.89
CA ASP A 1024 13.68 -16.02 27.61
C ASP A 1024 14.40 -15.05 26.67
N LEU A 1025 14.29 -13.75 26.94
CA LEU A 1025 14.86 -12.71 26.08
C LEU A 1025 16.40 -12.77 26.05
N ALA A 1026 17.04 -13.09 27.18
CA ALA A 1026 18.49 -13.19 27.26
C ALA A 1026 19.00 -14.40 26.47
N ALA A 1027 18.37 -15.57 26.65
CA ALA A 1027 18.70 -16.76 25.87
C ALA A 1027 18.50 -16.52 24.37
N MET A 1028 17.43 -15.82 23.99
CA MET A 1028 17.18 -15.43 22.60
C MET A 1028 18.26 -14.50 22.03
N ASN A 1029 18.77 -13.53 22.80
CA ASN A 1029 19.85 -12.64 22.34
C ASN A 1029 21.13 -13.44 22.07
N ILE A 1030 21.48 -14.36 22.96
CA ILE A 1030 22.65 -15.24 22.80
C ILE A 1030 22.49 -16.12 21.56
N GLN A 1031 21.36 -16.82 21.44
CA GLN A 1031 21.09 -17.72 20.32
C GLN A 1031 21.07 -16.96 18.98
N ARG A 1032 20.53 -15.73 18.95
CA ARG A 1032 20.51 -14.87 17.77
C ARG A 1032 21.90 -14.39 17.38
N GLY A 1033 22.75 -14.04 18.34
CA GLY A 1033 24.16 -13.71 18.07
C GLY A 1033 24.91 -14.86 17.38
N ARG A 1034 24.66 -16.10 17.82
CA ARG A 1034 25.21 -17.31 17.20
C ARG A 1034 24.63 -17.58 15.80
N ASP A 1035 23.31 -17.43 15.62
CA ASP A 1035 22.63 -17.52 14.32
C ASP A 1035 23.20 -16.53 13.28
N HIS A 1036 23.49 -15.31 13.73
CA HIS A 1036 24.06 -14.26 12.92
C HIS A 1036 25.58 -14.37 12.74
N GLY A 1037 26.22 -15.40 13.29
CA GLY A 1037 27.66 -15.63 13.17
C GLY A 1037 28.50 -14.49 13.72
N LEU A 1038 28.06 -13.84 14.80
CA LEU A 1038 28.86 -12.79 15.44
C LEU A 1038 30.13 -13.39 16.05
N PRO A 1039 31.30 -12.75 15.85
CA PRO A 1039 32.50 -13.09 16.60
C PRO A 1039 32.29 -13.00 18.11
N GLY A 1040 33.15 -13.70 18.86
CA GLY A 1040 33.14 -13.72 20.31
C GLY A 1040 33.51 -12.37 20.93
N TYR A 1041 33.33 -12.29 22.24
CA TYR A 1041 33.58 -11.07 23.02
C TYR A 1041 35.02 -10.55 22.88
N VAL A 1042 36.02 -11.44 22.87
CA VAL A 1042 37.44 -11.04 22.82
C VAL A 1042 37.80 -10.43 21.45
N GLU A 1043 37.26 -10.96 20.36
CA GLU A 1043 37.49 -10.44 19.01
C GLU A 1043 36.97 -8.99 18.86
N TRP A 1044 35.84 -8.68 19.50
CA TRP A 1044 35.31 -7.31 19.50
C TRP A 1044 36.04 -6.37 20.45
N ARG A 1045 36.60 -6.88 21.56
CA ARG A 1045 37.51 -6.11 22.41
C ARG A 1045 38.77 -5.70 21.65
N ASP A 1046 39.34 -6.62 20.87
CA ASP A 1046 40.50 -6.34 20.04
C ASP A 1046 40.19 -5.28 18.98
N TYR A 1047 39.02 -5.37 18.32
CA TYR A 1047 38.54 -4.32 17.41
C TYR A 1047 38.44 -2.94 18.08
N CYS A 1048 37.98 -2.90 19.33
CA CYS A 1048 37.87 -1.68 20.12
C CYS A 1048 39.18 -1.25 20.79
N ASN A 1049 40.32 -1.88 20.42
CA ASN A 1049 41.64 -1.60 20.96
C ASN A 1049 41.69 -1.67 22.50
N MET A 1050 40.98 -2.66 23.06
CA MET A 1050 40.92 -2.90 24.49
C MET A 1050 42.05 -3.84 24.94
N SER A 1051 42.23 -3.99 26.25
CA SER A 1051 43.26 -4.88 26.81
C SER A 1051 43.04 -6.34 26.39
N ARG A 1052 44.14 -7.03 26.05
CA ARG A 1052 44.17 -8.44 25.66
C ARG A 1052 43.73 -9.34 26.82
N VAL A 1053 42.87 -10.31 26.53
CA VAL A 1053 42.27 -11.22 27.51
C VAL A 1053 42.64 -12.67 27.17
N GLU A 1054 43.33 -13.34 28.09
CA GLU A 1054 43.67 -14.77 27.98
C GLU A 1054 43.08 -15.59 29.13
N THR A 1055 42.95 -14.97 30.30
CA THR A 1055 42.30 -15.56 31.47
C THR A 1055 41.16 -14.67 31.94
N PHE A 1056 40.20 -15.24 32.67
CA PHE A 1056 39.09 -14.44 33.22
C PHE A 1056 39.57 -13.35 34.18
N GLU A 1057 40.74 -13.48 34.82
CA GLU A 1057 41.24 -12.43 35.73
C GLU A 1057 41.71 -11.17 34.99
N HIS A 1058 42.03 -11.27 33.69
CA HIS A 1058 42.34 -10.07 32.88
C HIS A 1058 41.10 -9.16 32.71
N LEU A 1059 39.90 -9.67 33.01
CA LEU A 1059 38.65 -8.91 32.96
C LEU A 1059 38.34 -8.15 34.26
N ILE A 1060 39.23 -8.16 35.26
CA ILE A 1060 38.94 -7.56 36.58
C ILE A 1060 38.56 -6.08 36.52
N ASN A 1061 39.10 -5.32 35.57
CA ASN A 1061 38.82 -3.89 35.42
C ASN A 1061 37.52 -3.61 34.65
N ASP A 1062 37.04 -4.56 33.86
CA ASP A 1062 35.83 -4.39 33.04
C ASP A 1062 34.63 -5.15 33.62
N ILE A 1063 34.86 -6.23 34.37
CA ILE A 1063 33.87 -7.02 35.10
C ILE A 1063 34.42 -7.21 36.52
N SER A 1064 34.12 -6.27 37.42
CA SER A 1064 34.72 -6.21 38.76
C SER A 1064 34.25 -7.32 39.71
N SER A 1065 33.04 -7.86 39.55
CA SER A 1065 32.55 -8.95 40.40
C SER A 1065 33.32 -10.26 40.15
N ALA A 1066 34.11 -10.67 41.14
CA ALA A 1066 34.81 -11.96 41.12
C ALA A 1066 33.84 -13.15 40.97
N ARG A 1067 32.62 -13.02 41.51
CA ARG A 1067 31.58 -14.05 41.38
C ARG A 1067 31.06 -14.18 39.95
N VAL A 1068 30.88 -13.07 39.25
CA VAL A 1068 30.50 -13.08 37.82
C VAL A 1068 31.62 -13.72 36.98
N ARG A 1069 32.87 -13.35 37.21
CA ARG A 1069 34.03 -13.94 36.51
C ARG A 1069 34.17 -15.45 36.77
N GLN A 1070 33.91 -15.90 38.00
CA GLN A 1070 33.91 -17.32 38.34
C GLN A 1070 32.79 -18.09 37.61
N LYS A 1071 31.56 -17.56 37.57
CA LYS A 1071 30.46 -18.17 36.81
C LYS A 1071 30.74 -18.21 35.30
N LEU A 1072 31.36 -17.17 34.74
CA LEU A 1072 31.80 -17.15 33.34
C LEU A 1072 32.82 -18.27 33.07
N ARG A 1073 33.78 -18.46 33.99
CA ARG A 1073 34.76 -19.56 33.92
C ARG A 1073 34.09 -20.93 33.94
N GLU A 1074 33.13 -21.15 34.82
CA GLU A 1074 32.38 -22.40 34.92
C GLU A 1074 31.55 -22.71 33.67
N LEU A 1075 30.96 -21.69 33.05
CA LEU A 1075 30.07 -21.87 31.89
C LEU A 1075 30.80 -21.94 30.55
N TYR A 1076 31.79 -21.08 30.32
CA TYR A 1076 32.45 -20.93 29.01
C TYR A 1076 33.82 -21.61 28.94
N GLY A 1077 34.44 -21.91 30.08
CA GLY A 1077 35.77 -22.52 30.19
C GLY A 1077 36.94 -21.62 29.79
N HIS A 1078 36.78 -20.81 28.74
CA HIS A 1078 37.80 -19.89 28.22
C HIS A 1078 37.18 -18.52 27.86
N PRO A 1079 37.83 -17.37 28.07
CA PRO A 1079 37.26 -16.04 27.78
C PRO A 1079 36.87 -15.83 26.31
N SER A 1080 37.64 -16.35 25.36
CA SER A 1080 37.32 -16.29 23.92
C SER A 1080 36.06 -17.08 23.55
N ASN A 1081 35.48 -17.84 24.48
CA ASN A 1081 34.19 -18.49 24.26
C ASN A 1081 32.97 -17.62 24.57
N ILE A 1082 33.14 -16.47 25.23
CA ILE A 1082 32.03 -15.62 25.63
C ILE A 1082 31.34 -15.03 24.38
N ASP A 1083 30.02 -15.20 24.28
CA ASP A 1083 29.22 -14.54 23.24
C ASP A 1083 29.26 -13.01 23.44
N VAL A 1084 29.41 -12.23 22.37
CA VAL A 1084 29.64 -10.76 22.45
C VAL A 1084 28.57 -10.03 23.28
N TRP A 1085 27.30 -10.40 23.15
CA TRP A 1085 26.23 -9.79 23.95
C TRP A 1085 26.38 -10.06 25.45
N VAL A 1086 26.81 -11.27 25.81
CA VAL A 1086 27.02 -11.68 27.21
C VAL A 1086 28.20 -10.93 27.81
N GLY A 1087 29.31 -10.82 27.08
CA GLY A 1087 30.47 -10.06 27.54
C GLY A 1087 30.12 -8.58 27.73
N GLY A 1088 29.55 -7.93 26.70
CA GLY A 1088 29.22 -6.51 26.75
C GLY A 1088 28.14 -6.15 27.77
N ILE A 1089 27.15 -7.01 28.03
CA ILE A 1089 26.13 -6.74 29.06
C ILE A 1089 26.69 -6.94 30.48
N LEU A 1090 27.66 -7.85 30.67
CA LEU A 1090 28.24 -8.12 31.98
C LEU A 1090 29.29 -7.08 32.39
N GLU A 1091 29.91 -6.37 31.45
CA GLU A 1091 30.81 -5.26 31.74
C GLU A 1091 30.16 -4.20 32.64
N ASP A 1092 30.91 -3.71 33.62
CA ASP A 1092 30.49 -2.67 34.54
C ASP A 1092 30.19 -1.38 33.78
N GLN A 1093 29.13 -0.69 34.20
CA GLN A 1093 28.80 0.61 33.61
C GLN A 1093 29.94 1.60 33.92
N LEU A 1094 30.44 2.28 32.89
CA LEU A 1094 31.44 3.33 33.08
C LEU A 1094 30.84 4.50 33.89
N PRO A 1095 31.65 5.27 34.63
CA PRO A 1095 31.16 6.39 35.43
C PRO A 1095 30.31 7.37 34.61
N GLY A 1096 29.07 7.62 35.06
CA GLY A 1096 28.11 8.51 34.39
C GLY A 1096 27.52 7.96 33.08
N MET A 1097 27.80 6.70 32.73
CA MET A 1097 27.29 6.03 31.53
C MET A 1097 26.35 4.89 31.92
N LYS A 1098 25.63 4.36 30.92
CA LYS A 1098 24.69 3.23 31.09
C LYS A 1098 25.17 1.94 30.40
N VAL A 1099 26.40 1.95 29.88
CA VAL A 1099 27.05 0.84 29.19
C VAL A 1099 28.50 0.67 29.63
N GLY A 1100 29.03 -0.55 29.46
CA GLY A 1100 30.44 -0.85 29.61
C GLY A 1100 31.30 -0.38 28.42
N PRO A 1101 32.63 -0.50 28.52
CA PRO A 1101 33.56 0.01 27.51
C PRO A 1101 33.39 -0.60 26.11
N LEU A 1102 33.04 -1.89 25.98
CA LEU A 1102 32.82 -2.51 24.67
C LEU A 1102 31.59 -1.92 23.98
N PHE A 1103 30.43 -1.92 24.66
CA PHE A 1103 29.21 -1.38 24.08
C PHE A 1103 29.30 0.13 23.86
N LYS A 1104 30.07 0.88 24.67
CA LYS A 1104 30.41 2.26 24.36
C LYS A 1104 31.09 2.39 22.99
N CYS A 1105 32.13 1.60 22.73
CA CYS A 1105 32.86 1.61 21.46
C CYS A 1105 31.92 1.30 20.28
N LEU A 1106 31.16 0.20 20.35
CA LEU A 1106 30.33 -0.27 19.25
C LEU A 1106 29.14 0.68 18.96
N LEU A 1107 28.48 1.19 20.00
CA LEU A 1107 27.36 2.12 19.81
C LEU A 1107 27.84 3.47 19.24
N LEU A 1108 28.96 4.02 19.74
CA LEU A 1108 29.50 5.28 19.21
C LEU A 1108 29.96 5.16 17.77
N GLU A 1109 30.53 4.02 17.37
CA GLU A 1109 30.90 3.75 15.99
C GLU A 1109 29.67 3.82 15.07
N GLN A 1110 28.58 3.14 15.44
CA GLN A 1110 27.36 3.12 14.65
C GLN A 1110 26.67 4.50 14.62
N PHE A 1111 26.48 5.15 15.78
CA PHE A 1111 25.81 6.45 15.83
C PHE A 1111 26.59 7.55 15.11
N ARG A 1112 27.92 7.46 15.04
CA ARG A 1112 28.71 8.36 14.19
C ARG A 1112 28.38 8.15 12.71
N ARG A 1113 28.28 6.89 12.25
CA ARG A 1113 27.96 6.56 10.85
C ARG A 1113 26.54 6.95 10.44
N THR A 1114 25.55 6.70 11.29
CA THR A 1114 24.16 7.08 10.99
C THR A 1114 23.97 8.59 10.92
N ARG A 1115 24.88 9.38 11.52
CA ARG A 1115 24.95 10.83 11.38
C ARG A 1115 25.71 11.26 10.12
N ASP A 1116 26.95 10.80 10.00
CA ASP A 1116 27.90 11.31 9.02
C ASP A 1116 27.64 10.76 7.60
N GLY A 1117 27.06 9.55 7.49
CA GLY A 1117 26.68 8.89 6.24
C GLY A 1117 25.23 9.13 5.81
N ASP A 1118 24.48 9.98 6.52
CA ASP A 1118 23.11 10.34 6.17
C ASP A 1118 23.07 11.70 5.45
N ARG A 1119 22.79 11.69 4.15
CA ARG A 1119 22.70 12.91 3.34
C ARG A 1119 21.59 13.85 3.83
N PHE A 1120 20.58 13.31 4.49
CA PHE A 1120 19.42 14.05 4.97
C PHE A 1120 19.47 14.32 6.48
N TRP A 1121 20.65 14.17 7.10
CA TRP A 1121 20.89 14.59 8.48
C TRP A 1121 20.43 16.04 8.70
N TYR A 1122 19.71 16.31 9.79
CA TYR A 1122 19.01 17.58 9.96
C TYR A 1122 19.92 18.82 10.02
N GLU A 1123 21.17 18.69 10.50
CA GLU A 1123 22.14 19.80 10.52
C GLU A 1123 22.87 19.98 9.18
N ASN A 1124 22.62 19.13 8.18
CA ASN A 1124 23.19 19.34 6.84
C ASN A 1124 22.57 20.61 6.22
N PRO A 1125 23.36 21.64 5.84
CA PRO A 1125 22.84 22.93 5.37
C PRO A 1125 21.93 22.87 4.13
N SER A 1126 22.00 21.79 3.34
CA SER A 1126 21.10 21.59 2.20
C SER A 1126 19.69 21.15 2.58
N ILE A 1127 19.44 20.83 3.86
CA ILE A 1127 18.18 20.25 4.30
C ILE A 1127 17.24 21.34 4.79
N PHE A 1128 17.55 22.02 5.89
CA PHE A 1128 16.71 23.09 6.42
C PHE A 1128 17.33 24.46 6.21
N ARG A 1129 16.50 25.48 6.02
CA ARG A 1129 16.95 26.88 6.09
C ARG A 1129 17.47 27.16 7.51
N ALA A 1130 18.36 28.15 7.67
CA ALA A 1130 18.91 28.49 8.98
C ALA A 1130 17.83 28.78 10.03
N GLU A 1131 16.79 29.53 9.64
CA GLU A 1131 15.62 29.82 10.49
C GLU A 1131 14.86 28.55 10.92
N GLN A 1132 14.67 27.60 10.01
CA GLN A 1132 14.02 26.31 10.27
C GLN A 1132 14.87 25.44 11.20
N LEU A 1133 16.19 25.41 10.99
CA LEU A 1133 17.12 24.65 11.81
C LEU A 1133 17.12 25.16 13.27
N VAL A 1134 17.08 26.48 13.48
CA VAL A 1134 16.97 27.09 14.82
C VAL A 1134 15.69 26.64 15.52
N GLN A 1135 14.59 26.47 14.81
CA GLN A 1135 13.34 25.96 15.39
C GLN A 1135 13.43 24.46 15.73
N ILE A 1136 14.01 23.63 14.85
CA ILE A 1136 14.25 22.20 15.13
C ILE A 1136 15.15 22.02 16.36
N GLN A 1137 16.17 22.87 16.53
CA GLN A 1137 17.11 22.80 17.65
C GLN A 1137 16.51 23.18 19.01
N GLN A 1138 15.25 23.65 19.04
CA GLN A 1138 14.50 23.90 20.28
C GLN A 1138 13.65 22.71 20.70
N VAL A 1139 13.49 21.70 19.82
CA VAL A 1139 12.64 20.55 20.05
C VAL A 1139 13.14 19.76 21.25
N SER A 1140 12.21 19.41 22.15
CA SER A 1140 12.45 18.43 23.21
C SER A 1140 11.36 17.38 23.19
N LEU A 1141 11.66 16.17 23.66
CA LEU A 1141 10.61 15.16 23.83
C LEU A 1141 9.51 15.66 24.78
N ALA A 1142 9.86 16.49 25.78
CA ALA A 1142 8.88 17.15 26.66
C ALA A 1142 7.84 17.96 25.88
N ARG A 1143 8.26 18.74 24.86
CA ARG A 1143 7.37 19.50 23.98
C ARG A 1143 6.43 18.58 23.20
N ILE A 1144 6.99 17.52 22.59
CA ILE A 1144 6.19 16.53 21.85
C ILE A 1144 5.14 15.88 22.77
N LEU A 1145 5.48 15.56 24.03
CA LEU A 1145 4.52 15.02 24.99
C LEU A 1145 3.42 16.03 25.34
N CYS A 1146 3.76 17.29 25.55
CA CYS A 1146 2.77 18.35 25.83
C CYS A 1146 1.81 18.57 24.65
N ASP A 1147 2.33 18.59 23.42
CA ASP A 1147 1.51 18.86 22.23
C ASP A 1147 0.61 17.67 21.85
N ASN A 1148 1.04 16.44 22.14
CA ASN A 1148 0.38 15.24 21.65
C ASN A 1148 -0.27 14.36 22.72
N GLY A 1149 0.03 14.60 24.01
CA GLY A 1149 -0.68 13.99 25.13
C GLY A 1149 -2.16 14.36 25.12
N ASP A 1150 -3.00 13.50 25.70
CA ASP A 1150 -4.44 13.76 25.83
C ASP A 1150 -4.69 14.93 26.79
N ASN A 1151 -3.98 14.96 27.93
CA ASN A 1151 -4.05 16.01 28.96
C ASN A 1151 -2.74 16.09 29.78
N ILE A 1152 -1.59 16.11 29.11
CA ILE A 1152 -0.29 16.35 29.75
C ILE A 1152 -0.08 17.86 29.85
N THR A 1153 -0.21 18.41 31.07
CA THR A 1153 -0.02 19.84 31.34
C THR A 1153 1.23 20.14 32.18
N ARG A 1154 1.81 19.10 32.80
CA ARG A 1154 3.03 19.21 33.60
C ARG A 1154 4.04 18.14 33.20
N VAL A 1155 5.27 18.57 32.95
CA VAL A 1155 6.36 17.70 32.47
C VAL A 1155 7.71 18.28 32.93
N GLN A 1156 8.75 17.46 32.99
CA GLN A 1156 10.11 17.94 33.20
C GLN A 1156 10.68 18.51 31.88
N PRO A 1157 11.54 19.55 31.94
CA PRO A 1157 12.24 20.04 30.75
C PRO A 1157 13.02 18.95 30.01
N ASN A 1158 13.64 18.02 30.74
CA ASN A 1158 14.26 16.83 30.18
C ASN A 1158 13.61 15.55 30.74
N VAL A 1159 12.70 14.98 29.96
CA VAL A 1159 11.95 13.76 30.32
C VAL A 1159 12.81 12.51 30.47
N PHE A 1160 14.09 12.54 30.07
CA PHE A 1160 15.01 11.42 30.27
C PHE A 1160 15.65 11.40 31.66
N LEU A 1161 15.44 12.45 32.45
CA LEU A 1161 15.92 12.57 33.83
C LEU A 1161 14.72 12.52 34.79
N LEU A 1162 14.96 12.05 36.01
CA LEU A 1162 13.94 12.08 37.07
C LEU A 1162 13.55 13.52 37.45
N PRO A 1163 12.33 13.72 37.99
CA PRO A 1163 11.87 15.04 38.45
C PRO A 1163 12.47 15.43 39.81
N GLU A 1164 13.79 15.65 39.87
CA GLU A 1164 14.51 16.01 41.09
C GLU A 1164 15.51 17.15 40.86
N SER A 1165 15.83 17.90 41.94
CA SER A 1165 16.86 18.95 42.05
C SER A 1165 16.74 20.16 41.11
N ARG A 1166 16.90 19.96 39.79
CA ARG A 1166 16.97 21.00 38.74
C ARG A 1166 16.16 20.64 37.48
N ASN A 1167 15.38 19.56 37.53
CA ASN A 1167 14.56 19.06 36.42
C ASN A 1167 13.10 18.89 36.89
N ASP A 1168 12.60 19.87 37.63
CA ASP A 1168 11.28 19.82 38.24
C ASP A 1168 10.15 19.77 37.19
N LEU A 1169 8.98 19.27 37.61
CA LEU A 1169 7.78 19.27 36.78
C LEU A 1169 7.24 20.71 36.62
N VAL A 1170 7.47 21.30 35.45
CA VAL A 1170 7.00 22.64 35.06
C VAL A 1170 5.71 22.56 34.25
N ASN A 1171 5.04 23.69 34.04
CA ASN A 1171 3.89 23.74 33.14
C ASN A 1171 4.37 23.60 31.68
N CYS A 1172 3.58 22.93 30.83
CA CYS A 1172 3.84 22.84 29.39
C CYS A 1172 3.99 24.20 28.69
N ASP A 1173 3.45 25.28 29.24
CA ASP A 1173 3.67 26.63 28.72
C ASP A 1173 5.10 27.15 28.90
N GLU A 1174 5.85 26.56 29.83
CA GLU A 1174 7.27 26.89 30.09
C GLU A 1174 8.22 26.07 29.20
N ILE A 1175 7.71 25.05 28.51
CA ILE A 1175 8.47 24.23 27.57
C ILE A 1175 8.46 24.92 26.19
N PRO A 1176 9.64 25.28 25.61
CA PRO A 1176 9.73 26.01 24.36
C PRO A 1176 8.91 25.41 23.22
N TYR A 1177 8.19 26.26 22.49
CA TYR A 1177 7.43 25.89 21.31
C TYR A 1177 8.29 25.98 20.04
N VAL A 1178 8.04 25.06 19.11
CA VAL A 1178 8.63 25.10 17.76
C VAL A 1178 7.74 25.99 16.90
N ASP A 1179 8.28 27.12 16.44
CA ASP A 1179 7.55 28.02 15.55
C ASP A 1179 7.56 27.51 14.10
N LEU A 1180 6.45 26.92 13.67
CA LEU A 1180 6.29 26.40 12.32
C LEU A 1180 6.13 27.50 11.25
N ASN A 1181 5.99 28.79 11.62
CA ASN A 1181 5.94 29.90 10.66
C ASN A 1181 7.21 29.99 9.81
N ALA A 1182 8.34 29.44 10.28
CA ALA A 1182 9.57 29.28 9.50
C ALA A 1182 9.42 28.38 8.25
N TRP A 1183 8.29 27.68 8.09
CA TRP A 1183 7.93 26.90 6.90
C TRP A 1183 6.84 27.55 6.04
N SER A 1184 6.51 28.82 6.29
CA SER A 1184 5.59 29.57 5.42
C SER A 1184 6.24 29.88 4.06
N ASP A 1185 5.49 29.66 2.98
CA ASP A 1185 5.82 30.03 1.60
C ASP A 1185 4.85 31.13 1.15
N CYS A 1186 5.36 32.27 0.67
CA CYS A 1186 4.51 33.35 0.13
C CYS A 1186 3.73 32.88 -1.10
N CYS A 1187 2.43 33.17 -1.14
CA CYS A 1187 1.55 32.87 -2.27
C CYS A 1187 0.88 34.16 -2.77
N GLU A 1188 1.31 34.67 -3.92
CA GLU A 1188 0.80 35.93 -4.51
C GLU A 1188 -0.66 35.84 -4.99
N ASN A 1189 -1.21 34.62 -5.19
CA ASN A 1189 -2.53 34.39 -5.77
C ASN A 1189 -3.52 33.69 -4.82
N CYS A 1190 -3.25 33.70 -3.51
CA CYS A 1190 -4.08 33.02 -2.51
C CYS A 1190 -5.19 33.90 -1.90
N GLU A 1191 -5.25 35.19 -2.26
CA GLU A 1191 -6.19 36.16 -1.68
C GLU A 1191 -7.65 35.98 -2.14
N ASP A 1192 -7.90 35.28 -3.26
CA ASP A 1192 -9.23 35.19 -3.90
C ASP A 1192 -10.03 33.90 -3.62
N ARG A 1193 -9.68 33.10 -2.59
CA ARG A 1193 -10.48 31.91 -2.22
C ARG A 1193 -11.25 32.13 -0.92
N ASP A 1194 -12.40 32.75 -1.09
CA ASP A 1194 -13.48 33.00 -0.14
C ASP A 1194 -13.73 31.91 0.92
N ASN A 1195 -13.83 32.38 2.18
CA ASN A 1195 -14.75 31.94 3.24
C ASN A 1195 -14.78 30.45 3.67
N THR A 1196 -13.72 29.68 3.43
CA THR A 1196 -13.51 28.39 4.15
C THR A 1196 -12.76 28.56 5.48
N ILE A 1197 -12.07 29.69 5.65
CA ILE A 1197 -11.21 30.01 6.80
C ILE A 1197 -12.03 30.09 8.11
N SER A 1198 -13.21 30.69 8.07
CA SER A 1198 -14.07 30.92 9.26
C SER A 1198 -14.78 29.68 9.78
N ARG A 1199 -14.83 28.60 8.98
CA ARG A 1199 -15.41 27.31 9.38
C ARG A 1199 -14.36 26.32 9.90
N VAL A 1200 -13.14 26.38 9.35
CA VAL A 1200 -11.98 25.61 9.85
C VAL A 1200 -11.47 26.17 11.18
N ARG A 1201 -11.47 27.51 11.35
CA ARG A 1201 -11.08 28.18 12.60
C ARG A 1201 -11.94 27.71 13.80
N ARG A 1202 -13.24 27.45 13.59
CA ARG A 1202 -14.16 26.92 14.62
C ARG A 1202 -13.98 25.43 14.94
N GLU A 1203 -13.42 24.63 14.04
CA GLU A 1203 -13.08 23.22 14.33
C GLU A 1203 -11.68 23.09 14.97
N ALA A 1204 -10.76 24.01 14.65
CA ALA A 1204 -9.41 24.05 15.21
C ALA A 1204 -9.35 24.67 16.62
N GLU A 1205 -10.26 25.60 16.95
CA GLU A 1205 -10.41 26.19 18.30
C GLU A 1205 -10.63 25.18 19.44
N LYS A 1206 -11.02 23.93 19.12
CA LYS A 1206 -11.13 22.85 20.13
C LYS A 1206 -9.81 22.24 20.58
N TYR A 1207 -8.70 22.54 19.89
CA TYR A 1207 -7.40 21.91 20.12
C TYR A 1207 -6.28 22.91 20.45
N PHE A 1208 -6.61 24.21 20.54
CA PHE A 1208 -5.71 25.24 21.05
C PHE A 1208 -5.98 25.49 22.54
N ALA A 1209 -4.93 25.79 23.31
CA ALA A 1209 -5.07 26.30 24.67
C ALA A 1209 -5.85 27.63 24.66
N PRO A 1210 -6.51 28.02 25.77
CA PRO A 1210 -7.19 29.31 25.85
C PRO A 1210 -6.19 30.42 25.58
N SER A 1211 -6.37 31.13 24.47
CA SER A 1211 -5.71 32.41 24.23
C SER A 1211 -5.97 33.29 25.45
N ARG A 1212 -4.90 33.67 26.17
CA ARG A 1212 -4.99 34.77 27.13
C ARG A 1212 -5.31 36.03 26.33
N ASP A 1213 -6.55 36.48 26.43
CA ASP A 1213 -7.02 37.77 25.96
C ASP A 1213 -6.10 38.89 26.46
N TYR A 1214 -5.25 39.40 25.57
CA TYR A 1214 -4.62 40.71 25.70
C TYR A 1214 -4.74 41.53 24.42
N VAL A 1215 -5.79 41.30 23.63
CA VAL A 1215 -6.20 42.20 22.55
C VAL A 1215 -7.65 42.59 22.80
N LYS A 1216 -7.84 43.63 23.62
CA LYS A 1216 -9.11 44.34 23.66
C LYS A 1216 -9.27 45.08 22.33
N ASP A 1217 -10.12 44.52 21.49
CA ASP A 1217 -11.05 45.16 20.55
C ASP A 1217 -10.71 46.62 20.16
N THR A 1218 -9.69 46.77 19.31
CA THR A 1218 -9.29 48.06 18.72
C THR A 1218 -10.31 48.59 17.69
N ASP A 1219 -11.35 47.84 17.36
CA ASP A 1219 -12.37 48.31 16.40
C ASP A 1219 -13.34 49.34 17.00
N SER A 1220 -13.31 49.53 18.31
CA SER A 1220 -14.15 50.52 19.02
C SER A 1220 -13.48 51.88 19.28
N LEU A 1221 -12.18 52.05 18.98
CA LEU A 1221 -11.42 53.27 19.29
C LEU A 1221 -11.49 54.32 18.17
N SER A 1222 -11.54 55.60 18.55
CA SER A 1222 -11.47 56.73 17.62
C SER A 1222 -10.10 56.79 16.91
N ARG A 1223 -10.04 57.50 15.78
CA ARG A 1223 -8.80 57.59 14.98
C ARG A 1223 -7.66 58.25 15.76
N GLU A 1224 -7.94 59.23 16.63
CA GLU A 1224 -6.93 59.83 17.50
C GLU A 1224 -6.40 58.83 18.56
N GLU A 1225 -7.26 58.04 19.20
CA GLU A 1225 -6.85 57.05 20.22
C GLU A 1225 -6.02 55.91 19.64
N LYS A 1226 -6.29 55.50 18.39
CA LYS A 1226 -5.48 54.52 17.66
C LYS A 1226 -4.07 55.04 17.37
N ILE A 1227 -3.96 56.33 17.01
CA ILE A 1227 -2.66 56.96 16.74
C ILE A 1227 -1.86 57.03 18.03
N GLU A 1228 -2.46 57.45 19.14
CA GLU A 1228 -1.78 57.54 20.44
C GLU A 1228 -1.32 56.17 20.96
N TYR A 1229 -2.13 55.12 20.79
CA TYR A 1229 -1.76 53.74 21.12
C TYR A 1229 -0.57 53.24 20.28
N LEU A 1230 -0.59 53.48 18.96
CA LEU A 1230 0.50 53.09 18.06
C LEU A 1230 1.79 53.87 18.34
N GLN A 1231 1.67 55.16 18.69
CA GLN A 1231 2.81 55.99 19.10
C GLN A 1231 3.48 55.42 20.35
N ARG A 1232 2.67 55.04 21.35
CA ARG A 1232 3.18 54.48 22.61
C ARG A 1232 3.88 53.14 22.41
N MET A 1233 3.33 52.28 21.56
CA MET A 1233 3.94 50.99 21.19
C MET A 1233 5.25 51.18 20.42
N PHE A 1234 5.32 52.18 19.53
CA PHE A 1234 6.54 52.52 18.81
C PHE A 1234 7.63 53.03 19.75
N ASP A 1235 7.28 53.89 20.71
CA ASP A 1235 8.22 54.42 21.69
C ASP A 1235 8.74 53.34 22.67
N GLU A 1236 7.89 52.39 23.08
CA GLU A 1236 8.31 51.23 23.87
C GLU A 1236 9.25 50.31 23.09
N SER A 1237 8.93 50.01 21.83
CA SER A 1237 9.78 49.20 20.94
C SER A 1237 11.13 49.88 20.69
N HIS A 1238 11.14 51.21 20.51
CA HIS A 1238 12.36 51.98 20.33
C HIS A 1238 13.24 52.02 21.59
N ARG A 1239 12.63 52.07 22.79
CA ARG A 1239 13.34 51.94 24.07
C ARG A 1239 13.98 50.57 24.24
N GLU A 1240 13.24 49.50 23.93
CA GLU A 1240 13.76 48.14 24.05
C GLU A 1240 14.91 47.89 23.05
N THR A 1241 14.80 48.44 21.84
CA THR A 1241 15.87 48.40 20.83
C THR A 1241 17.15 49.08 21.35
N LYS A 1242 17.05 50.26 21.96
CA LYS A 1242 18.20 50.95 22.57
C LYS A 1242 18.82 50.15 23.72
N ARG A 1243 17.99 49.50 24.54
CA ARG A 1243 18.45 48.66 25.64
C ARG A 1243 19.23 47.44 25.12
N LEU A 1244 18.73 46.77 24.09
CA LEU A 1244 19.40 45.63 23.45
C LEU A 1244 20.71 46.04 22.78
N GLN A 1245 20.76 47.22 22.17
CA GLN A 1245 21.97 47.75 21.56
C GLN A 1245 23.06 48.06 22.61
N GLN A 1246 22.68 48.63 23.76
CA GLN A 1246 23.60 48.79 24.90
C GLN A 1246 24.12 47.46 25.46
N GLN A 1247 23.28 46.42 25.49
CA GLN A 1247 23.71 45.09 25.92
C GLN A 1247 24.70 44.46 24.92
N SER A 1248 24.46 44.63 23.62
CA SER A 1248 25.37 44.18 22.55
C SER A 1248 26.75 44.86 22.63
N ASP A 1249 26.77 46.19 22.84
CA ASP A 1249 28.03 46.95 22.99
C ASP A 1249 28.81 46.52 24.24
N ASN A 1250 28.10 46.21 25.32
CA ASN A 1250 28.72 45.74 26.56
C ASN A 1250 29.31 44.33 26.42
N LEU A 1251 28.64 43.45 25.66
CA LEU A 1251 29.14 42.13 25.30
C LEU A 1251 30.37 42.20 24.40
N SER A 1252 30.36 43.07 23.37
CA SER A 1252 31.52 43.30 22.50
C SER A 1252 32.75 43.78 23.27
N ARG A 1253 32.55 44.65 24.27
CA ARG A 1253 33.65 45.13 25.14
C ARG A 1253 34.21 44.00 26.00
N ARG A 1254 33.35 43.19 26.63
CA ARG A 1254 33.77 42.00 27.40
C ARG A 1254 34.52 40.98 26.54
N MET A 1255 34.11 40.79 25.28
CA MET A 1255 34.83 39.93 24.35
C MET A 1255 36.23 40.45 24.06
N LYS A 1256 36.41 41.76 23.83
CA LYS A 1256 37.75 42.36 23.66
C LYS A 1256 38.63 42.23 24.91
N GLU A 1257 38.05 42.39 26.11
CA GLU A 1257 38.78 42.20 27.36
C GLU A 1257 39.22 40.74 27.53
N LEU A 1258 38.35 39.78 27.19
CA LEU A 1258 38.68 38.36 27.19
C LEU A 1258 39.74 38.01 26.15
N GLU A 1259 39.72 38.60 24.95
CA GLU A 1259 40.75 38.42 23.93
C GLU A 1259 42.11 38.95 24.40
N LEU A 1260 42.13 40.13 25.03
CA LEU A 1260 43.35 40.71 25.61
C LEU A 1260 43.89 39.83 26.73
N PHE A 1261 43.03 39.34 27.61
CA PHE A 1261 43.39 38.41 28.68
C PHE A 1261 43.94 37.08 28.13
N LEU A 1262 43.32 36.53 27.08
CA LEU A 1262 43.81 35.33 26.40
C LEU A 1262 45.17 35.54 25.75
N LYS A 1263 45.42 36.74 25.21
CA LYS A 1263 46.71 37.11 24.63
C LYS A 1263 47.78 37.26 25.71
N ASP A 1264 47.43 37.80 26.86
CA ASP A 1264 48.35 37.95 27.99
C ASP A 1264 48.71 36.59 28.62
N ILE A 1265 47.73 35.69 28.74
CA ILE A 1265 47.96 34.29 29.14
C ILE A 1265 48.89 33.59 28.14
N LYS A 1266 48.66 33.73 26.83
CA LYS A 1266 49.53 33.13 25.81
C LYS A 1266 50.97 33.66 25.89
N ASN A 1267 51.15 34.98 26.05
CA ASN A 1267 52.47 35.58 26.20
C ASN A 1267 53.17 35.17 27.50
N THR A 1268 52.41 34.86 28.56
CA THR A 1268 52.94 34.37 29.84
C THR A 1268 53.33 32.89 29.77
N ILE A 1269 52.70 32.12 28.89
CA ILE A 1269 53.05 30.71 28.63
C ILE A 1269 54.27 30.61 27.69
N GLU A 1270 54.50 31.61 26.83
CA GLU A 1270 55.65 31.68 25.91
C GLU A 1270 56.92 32.29 26.52
N LYS A 1271 56.85 32.86 27.74
CA LYS A 1271 58.00 33.29 28.55
C LYS A 1271 58.32 32.25 29.60
#